data_AF-A0ABD1UY71-F1
#
_entry.id   AF-A0ABD1UY71-F1
#
_cell.length_a   1.000
_cell.length_b   1.000
_cell.length_c   1.000
_cell.angle_alpha   90.00
_cell.angle_beta   90.00
_cell.angle_gamma   90.00
#
_symmetry.space_group_name_H-M   'P 1'
#
loop_
_entity.id
_entity.type
_entity.pdbx_description
1 polymer ?
#
loop_
_entity_poly.entity_id
_entity_poly.type
_entity_poly.pdbx_seq_one_letter_code
_entity_poly.pdbx_strand_id
1 'polypeptide(L)'
;MYHQGNEFLSDGGMVRDASAFGDILLVSKNASYCFASLIISTAAAMAMYLKRLLSEVRLQHLQLTFQNPNRLVIKRHFLVSSQQAPIYMGSKDGELRVFITAGEVSGDMIGARFMDSLRKLSPCPIRFAGVGGLAMSKQGLDSLFPMEDIAVMGIWELVPHLSKLRVKLKQTVQSALSFRPHVVLTVDSKGFSFRFLKQLRAIYGQQGLVGPVHFHYVAPSFWAWKGGEERLKGLSEFVDHVLCILPFETEVCTSKGLTATFVGHPTLEDVLELEVKDSIDREWKIQGKGDAFKEQHGISPGTTVISLLPGSRLQEVTRMLSIFSNTIELLKDSHAELTAAIHVAPNKHVEDYISKAVCEWPTSVVLVPSGSPQIKYDAFSASRVALCTSGTVAVELQLARLPCVVAYRAHLLTEWFIRYKARVPYISLPNIILDSSIIPEALFNKCTPSKLASLLKNLTDNENLRRKQICAAEKVFDLLVSPKRASRIQTQQELSPVLDDNRPSMIAASTVGPMTSSEAVLYQPIRPRQRRNCQMGKSYPTVTEEYQKAVEKCKRKLRALIADRNCAPLMLRLAWHSAGTFDVCTKTGGPFGTMRLKAEQAHSANNGIDIAIRILEPIKKQFPILSYADFYQFAGVVAVEVTGGPEVPFHPGRPDKSEPPVEGRLPDATKGSDHLRDVFIKQMGLSDKDIVALSGGHTLGRCHKERSGFEGPWTANPLIFDNSYFKELLSGDKEGLLQLPSDKALLSDPVFRPLVEKYAADEDAFFADYAEAHLKLSELG
;
A
#
# COMPACT_ATOMS: atom_id res chain seq x y z
N MET A 1 -21.53 58.62 -10.38
CA MET A 1 -21.77 60.00 -10.84
C MET A 1 -20.44 60.55 -11.34
N TYR A 2 -20.44 61.00 -12.59
CA TYR A 2 -19.43 61.79 -13.31
C TYR A 2 -18.03 61.16 -13.49
N HIS A 3 -17.63 60.69 -14.68
CA HIS A 3 -17.49 61.27 -16.04
C HIS A 3 -16.05 61.68 -16.33
N GLN A 4 -15.56 61.12 -17.46
CA GLN A 4 -14.65 61.71 -18.46
C GLN A 4 -13.22 62.07 -17.99
N GLY A 5 -12.15 61.76 -18.71
CA GLY A 5 -12.02 61.48 -20.14
C GLY A 5 -10.85 62.33 -20.67
N ASN A 6 -10.19 61.81 -21.70
CA ASN A 6 -9.19 62.44 -22.57
C ASN A 6 -7.75 62.56 -22.05
N GLU A 7 -6.72 62.54 -22.88
CA GLU A 7 -6.40 61.86 -24.15
C GLU A 7 -4.99 62.36 -24.51
N PHE A 8 -4.19 61.48 -25.11
CA PHE A 8 -3.15 61.74 -26.13
C PHE A 8 -1.80 62.46 -25.84
N LEU A 9 -0.76 61.68 -26.21
CA LEU A 9 0.33 61.94 -27.18
C LEU A 9 1.68 62.55 -26.74
N SER A 10 2.66 61.62 -26.76
CA SER A 10 3.87 61.58 -27.62
C SER A 10 5.09 62.46 -27.33
N ASP A 11 6.21 61.72 -27.33
CA ASP A 11 7.56 62.03 -27.78
C ASP A 11 8.51 62.87 -26.91
N GLY A 12 9.49 62.14 -26.36
CA GLY A 12 10.87 62.25 -26.84
C GLY A 12 11.81 63.20 -26.08
N GLY A 13 12.73 62.63 -25.29
CA GLY A 13 13.95 63.35 -24.88
C GLY A 13 14.56 62.86 -23.57
N MET A 14 15.58 62.01 -23.65
CA MET A 14 16.46 61.65 -22.52
C MET A 14 17.14 62.88 -21.90
N VAL A 15 17.30 62.89 -20.57
CA VAL A 15 18.59 62.74 -19.83
C VAL A 15 18.46 63.28 -18.38
N ARG A 16 18.85 62.42 -17.42
CA ARG A 16 19.29 62.65 -16.01
C ARG A 16 18.27 63.13 -14.97
N ASP A 17 17.92 62.21 -14.05
CA ASP A 17 18.46 62.29 -12.67
C ASP A 17 18.21 60.99 -11.89
N ALA A 18 19.31 60.35 -11.46
CA ALA A 18 19.32 59.11 -10.69
C ALA A 18 19.75 59.42 -9.25
N SER A 19 18.85 60.00 -8.46
CA SER A 19 19.06 60.20 -7.02
C SER A 19 17.81 60.01 -6.16
N ALA A 20 16.63 59.78 -6.74
CA ALA A 20 15.37 59.64 -5.98
C ALA A 20 14.88 58.19 -5.77
N PHE A 21 15.58 57.17 -6.29
CA PHE A 21 15.16 55.75 -6.18
C PHE A 21 15.75 54.99 -4.98
N GLY A 22 16.66 55.61 -4.21
CA GLY A 22 17.29 54.99 -3.03
C GLY A 22 16.37 54.88 -1.82
N ASP A 23 15.51 55.86 -1.59
CA ASP A 23 14.77 55.98 -0.32
C ASP A 23 13.45 55.21 -0.28
N ILE A 24 12.84 54.92 -1.43
CA ILE A 24 11.60 54.11 -1.51
C ILE A 24 11.91 52.60 -1.32
N LEU A 25 13.12 52.14 -1.68
CA LEU A 25 13.53 50.74 -1.48
C LEU A 25 13.92 50.42 -0.03
N LEU A 26 14.30 51.43 0.77
CA LEU A 26 14.64 51.27 2.19
C LEU A 26 13.40 51.16 3.08
N VAL A 27 12.31 51.87 2.74
CA VAL A 27 11.03 51.78 3.48
C VAL A 27 10.31 50.45 3.22
N SER A 28 10.39 49.88 2.01
CA SER A 28 9.78 48.57 1.69
C SER A 28 10.52 47.38 2.34
N LYS A 29 11.86 47.44 2.42
CA LYS A 29 12.64 46.41 3.13
C LYS A 29 12.34 46.41 4.63
N ASN A 30 12.25 47.58 5.28
CA ASN A 30 11.96 47.67 6.71
C ASN A 30 10.54 47.18 7.07
N ALA A 31 9.55 47.37 6.18
CA ALA A 31 8.21 46.81 6.35
C ALA A 31 8.18 45.27 6.23
N SER A 32 8.93 44.67 5.29
CA SER A 32 9.07 43.21 5.20
C SER A 32 9.81 42.60 6.40
N TYR A 33 10.81 43.29 6.97
CA TYR A 33 11.48 42.83 8.20
C TYR A 33 10.56 42.92 9.42
N CYS A 34 9.71 43.95 9.54
CA CYS A 34 8.71 44.03 10.61
C CYS A 34 7.64 42.94 10.49
N PHE A 35 7.18 42.64 9.27
CA PHE A 35 6.20 41.57 9.03
C PHE A 35 6.77 40.17 9.30
N ALA A 36 8.02 39.92 8.88
CA ALA A 36 8.72 38.67 9.17
C ALA A 36 8.98 38.51 10.68
N SER A 37 9.35 39.60 11.37
CA SER A 37 9.53 39.60 12.83
C SER A 37 8.21 39.35 13.57
N LEU A 38 7.09 39.91 13.10
CA LEU A 38 5.76 39.66 13.66
C LEU A 38 5.31 38.21 13.45
N ILE A 39 5.60 37.61 12.28
CA ILE A 39 5.31 36.19 11.99
C ILE A 39 6.19 35.26 12.84
N ILE A 40 7.46 35.58 13.02
CA ILE A 40 8.39 34.79 13.86
C ILE A 40 8.00 34.91 15.34
N SER A 41 7.62 36.10 15.79
CA SER A 41 7.19 36.35 17.17
C SER A 41 5.85 35.69 17.48
N THR A 42 4.88 35.72 16.55
CA THR A 42 3.61 34.98 16.68
C THR A 42 3.81 33.47 16.61
N ALA A 43 4.70 32.96 15.74
CA ALA A 43 5.07 31.55 15.71
C ALA A 43 5.80 31.08 16.97
N ALA A 44 6.67 31.91 17.55
CA ALA A 44 7.36 31.63 18.82
C ALA A 44 6.41 31.66 20.02
N ALA A 45 5.50 32.64 20.07
CA ALA A 45 4.43 32.70 21.06
C ALA A 45 3.50 31.48 20.96
N MET A 46 3.18 31.05 19.73
CA MET A 46 2.37 29.86 19.46
C MET A 46 3.10 28.56 19.82
N ALA A 47 4.41 28.46 19.56
CA ALA A 47 5.23 27.34 19.99
C ALA A 47 5.36 27.27 21.53
N MET A 48 5.43 28.41 22.20
CA MET A 48 5.40 28.50 23.66
C MET A 48 4.02 28.15 24.23
N TYR A 49 2.94 28.58 23.61
CA TYR A 49 1.57 28.22 23.99
C TYR A 49 1.30 26.72 23.77
N LEU A 50 1.74 26.15 22.66
CA LEU A 50 1.70 24.71 22.39
C LEU A 50 2.59 23.92 23.36
N LYS A 51 3.79 24.41 23.71
CA LYS A 51 4.62 23.82 24.77
C LYS A 51 3.92 23.87 26.12
N ARG A 52 3.22 24.96 26.44
CA ARG A 52 2.48 25.13 27.70
C ARG A 52 1.28 24.18 27.78
N LEU A 53 0.49 24.07 26.71
CA LEU A 53 -0.59 23.08 26.57
C LEU A 53 -0.08 21.63 26.63
N LEU A 54 1.07 21.35 26.01
CA LEU A 54 1.71 20.03 26.09
C LEU A 54 2.30 19.75 27.49
N SER A 55 2.75 20.78 28.21
CA SER A 55 3.26 20.66 29.58
C SER A 55 2.15 20.46 30.62
N GLU A 56 0.99 21.08 30.46
CA GLU A 56 -0.19 20.85 31.31
C GLU A 56 -0.74 19.43 31.14
N VAL A 57 -0.68 18.87 29.92
CA VAL A 57 -0.97 17.45 29.65
C VAL A 57 0.07 16.52 30.27
N ARG A 58 1.34 16.95 30.38
CA ARG A 58 2.43 16.19 31.01
C ARG A 58 2.36 16.20 32.53
N LEU A 59 1.85 17.28 33.14
CA LEU A 59 1.66 17.44 34.58
C LEU A 59 0.57 16.52 35.15
N GLN A 60 -0.54 16.30 34.42
CA GLN A 60 -1.51 15.25 34.79
C GLN A 60 -0.95 13.83 34.63
N HIS A 61 -0.04 13.63 33.66
CA HIS A 61 0.65 12.36 33.49
C HIS A 61 1.68 12.09 34.61
N LEU A 62 2.23 13.13 35.25
CA LEU A 62 3.18 13.00 36.37
C LEU A 62 2.49 12.76 37.71
N GLN A 63 1.31 13.32 37.96
CA GLN A 63 0.56 13.10 39.21
C GLN A 63 0.03 11.67 39.37
N LEU A 64 -0.15 10.91 38.28
CA LEU A 64 -0.52 9.49 38.33
C LEU A 64 0.69 8.54 38.46
N THR A 65 1.92 9.05 38.40
CA THR A 65 3.14 8.21 38.38
C THR A 65 3.91 8.21 39.71
N PHE A 66 3.48 9.00 40.70
CA PHE A 66 4.11 9.07 42.02
C PHE A 66 3.30 8.37 43.12
N GLN A 67 3.03 7.07 42.94
CA GLN A 67 2.87 6.16 44.08
C GLN A 67 3.53 4.82 43.73
N ASN A 68 4.56 4.48 44.50
CA ASN A 68 5.30 3.21 44.57
C ASN A 68 6.49 2.99 43.58
N PRO A 69 7.76 3.17 44.02
CA PRO A 69 8.95 2.96 43.19
C PRO A 69 9.46 1.51 43.13
N ASN A 70 8.81 0.54 43.78
CA ASN A 70 9.28 -0.85 43.84
C ASN A 70 8.26 -1.85 43.28
N ARG A 71 8.09 -1.90 41.95
CA ARG A 71 7.58 -3.10 41.28
C ARG A 71 8.26 -3.27 39.93
N LEU A 72 9.10 -4.30 39.82
CA LEU A 72 9.61 -4.82 38.55
C LEU A 72 8.43 -5.01 37.58
N VAL A 73 8.38 -4.18 36.54
CA VAL A 73 7.46 -4.37 35.41
C VAL A 73 8.02 -5.50 34.56
N ILE A 74 7.61 -6.73 34.88
CA ILE A 74 7.82 -7.88 33.99
C ILE A 74 7.03 -7.58 32.71
N LYS A 75 7.73 -7.25 31.63
CA LYS A 75 7.17 -7.21 30.26
C LYS A 75 6.73 -8.62 29.87
N ARG A 76 5.51 -9.02 30.28
CA ARG A 76 4.82 -10.17 29.70
C ARG A 76 4.42 -9.79 28.29
N HIS A 77 5.18 -10.27 27.31
CA HIS A 77 4.68 -10.41 25.94
C HIS A 77 3.45 -11.31 26.04
N PHE A 78 2.26 -10.76 25.77
CA PHE A 78 1.05 -11.58 25.59
C PHE A 78 1.19 -12.31 24.27
N LEU A 79 1.90 -13.44 24.28
CA LEU A 79 1.62 -14.53 23.36
C LEU A 79 0.20 -14.99 23.69
N VAL A 80 -0.73 -14.81 22.76
CA VAL A 80 -2.08 -15.37 22.86
C VAL A 80 -1.91 -16.88 22.96
N SER A 81 -1.92 -17.39 24.19
CA SER A 81 -2.15 -18.79 24.50
C SER A 81 -3.49 -19.18 23.86
N SER A 82 -3.58 -20.40 23.33
CA SER A 82 -4.82 -20.95 22.76
C SER A 82 -6.02 -20.93 23.73
N GLN A 83 -5.82 -20.62 25.00
CA GLN A 83 -6.85 -20.41 26.02
C GLN A 83 -7.43 -18.97 26.09
N GLN A 84 -6.97 -18.03 25.24
CA GLN A 84 -7.38 -16.62 25.24
C GLN A 84 -8.08 -16.16 23.95
N ALA A 85 -8.40 -17.06 23.03
CA ALA A 85 -9.15 -16.69 21.83
C ALA A 85 -10.51 -16.06 22.21
N PRO A 86 -10.93 -14.92 21.63
CA PRO A 86 -12.17 -14.24 21.98
C PRO A 86 -13.41 -15.13 21.98
N ILE A 87 -13.47 -16.11 21.07
CA ILE A 87 -14.56 -17.10 21.02
C ILE A 87 -14.51 -18.10 22.16
N TYR A 88 -13.35 -18.50 22.65
CA TYR A 88 -13.28 -19.36 23.84
C TYR A 88 -13.88 -18.63 25.05
N MET A 89 -13.56 -17.34 25.20
CA MET A 89 -14.15 -16.50 26.25
C MET A 89 -15.65 -16.30 26.02
N GLY A 90 -16.08 -16.09 24.78
CA GLY A 90 -17.49 -15.98 24.42
C GLY A 90 -18.29 -17.25 24.71
N SER A 91 -17.77 -18.41 24.35
CA SER A 91 -18.38 -19.71 24.66
C SER A 91 -18.44 -19.97 26.16
N LYS A 92 -17.43 -19.55 26.93
CA LYS A 92 -17.43 -19.66 28.39
C LYS A 92 -18.50 -18.78 29.04
N ASP A 93 -18.70 -17.57 28.52
CA ASP A 93 -19.66 -16.60 29.05
C ASP A 93 -21.08 -16.78 28.47
N GLY A 94 -21.25 -17.69 27.50
CA GLY A 94 -22.50 -17.91 26.78
C GLY A 94 -22.84 -16.83 25.74
N GLU A 95 -21.98 -15.83 25.56
CA GLU A 95 -22.13 -14.75 24.59
C GLU A 95 -20.77 -14.13 24.20
N LEU A 96 -20.61 -13.72 22.94
CA LEU A 96 -19.48 -12.91 22.49
C LEU A 96 -19.84 -11.42 22.56
N ARG A 97 -19.19 -10.68 23.47
CA ARG A 97 -19.33 -9.22 23.59
C ARG A 97 -18.28 -8.49 22.76
N VAL A 98 -18.72 -7.71 21.78
CA VAL A 98 -17.86 -6.92 20.89
C VAL A 98 -18.18 -5.44 21.05
N PHE A 99 -17.19 -4.65 21.43
CA PHE A 99 -17.33 -3.20 21.48
C PHE A 99 -16.76 -2.58 20.21
N ILE A 100 -17.60 -1.94 19.40
CA ILE A 100 -17.22 -1.44 18.07
C ILE A 100 -17.36 0.09 17.98
N THR A 101 -16.37 0.77 17.40
CA THR A 101 -16.42 2.22 17.20
C THR A 101 -16.06 2.62 15.77
N ALA A 102 -16.96 3.33 15.10
CA ALA A 102 -16.72 4.06 13.86
C ALA A 102 -16.97 5.56 14.11
N GLY A 103 -16.23 6.43 13.42
CA GLY A 103 -16.37 7.89 13.50
C GLY A 103 -16.73 8.54 12.17
N GLU A 104 -16.92 7.77 11.11
CA GLU A 104 -17.19 8.26 9.75
C GLU A 104 -18.13 7.33 9.00
N VAL A 105 -18.82 7.84 7.97
CA VAL A 105 -19.76 7.06 7.15
C VAL A 105 -19.10 5.84 6.51
N SER A 106 -17.88 5.97 6.00
CA SER A 106 -17.12 4.83 5.45
C SER A 106 -16.84 3.78 6.52
N GLY A 107 -16.45 4.21 7.72
CA GLY A 107 -16.23 3.32 8.86
C GLY A 107 -17.51 2.65 9.36
N ASP A 108 -18.65 3.34 9.31
CA ASP A 108 -19.97 2.78 9.65
C ASP A 108 -20.36 1.64 8.71
N MET A 109 -20.15 1.80 7.40
CA MET A 109 -20.40 0.74 6.42
C MET A 109 -19.49 -0.48 6.64
N ILE A 110 -18.20 -0.25 6.87
CA ILE A 110 -17.23 -1.32 7.19
C ILE A 110 -17.62 -2.06 8.46
N GLY A 111 -17.98 -1.31 9.52
CA GLY A 111 -18.42 -1.88 10.79
C GLY A 111 -19.70 -2.68 10.66
N ALA A 112 -20.67 -2.20 9.88
CA ALA A 112 -21.94 -2.90 9.63
C ALA A 112 -21.72 -4.25 8.92
N ARG A 113 -20.91 -4.27 7.85
CA ARG A 113 -20.54 -5.50 7.15
C ARG A 113 -19.80 -6.48 8.05
N PHE A 114 -18.86 -5.98 8.87
CA PHE A 114 -18.18 -6.79 9.87
C PHE A 114 -19.16 -7.40 10.89
N MET A 115 -20.12 -6.63 11.41
CA MET A 115 -21.12 -7.12 12.37
C MET A 115 -21.99 -8.24 11.78
N ASP A 116 -22.42 -8.09 10.54
CA ASP A 116 -23.16 -9.11 9.80
C ASP A 116 -22.33 -10.39 9.62
N SER A 117 -21.11 -10.26 9.09
CA SER A 117 -20.18 -11.37 8.89
C SER A 117 -19.82 -12.09 10.18
N LEU A 118 -19.56 -11.36 11.26
CA LEU A 118 -19.23 -11.97 12.55
C LEU A 118 -20.42 -12.75 13.11
N ARG A 119 -21.65 -12.26 12.96
CA ARG A 119 -22.85 -13.00 13.34
C ARG A 119 -23.00 -14.31 12.59
N LYS A 120 -22.69 -14.32 11.29
CA LYS A 120 -22.72 -15.53 10.46
C LYS A 120 -21.67 -16.56 10.90
N LEU A 121 -20.51 -16.11 11.37
CA LEU A 121 -19.39 -16.97 11.75
C LEU A 121 -19.36 -17.40 13.22
N SER A 122 -20.03 -16.67 14.12
CA SER A 122 -19.90 -16.90 15.55
C SER A 122 -20.68 -18.16 16.00
N PRO A 123 -20.05 -19.06 16.77
CA PRO A 123 -20.72 -20.23 17.34
C PRO A 123 -21.61 -19.91 18.56
N CYS A 124 -21.60 -18.66 19.03
CA CYS A 124 -22.36 -18.21 20.20
C CYS A 124 -23.07 -16.87 19.93
N PRO A 125 -24.13 -16.54 20.70
CA PRO A 125 -24.84 -15.26 20.58
C PRO A 125 -23.88 -14.07 20.67
N ILE A 126 -24.07 -13.06 19.82
CA ILE A 126 -23.21 -11.86 19.83
C ILE A 126 -23.99 -10.67 20.37
N ARG A 127 -23.32 -9.87 21.19
CA ARG A 127 -23.79 -8.54 21.59
C ARG A 127 -22.81 -7.47 21.15
N PHE A 128 -23.35 -6.44 20.53
CA PHE A 128 -22.59 -5.27 20.10
C PHE A 128 -22.94 -4.08 20.99
N ALA A 129 -21.92 -3.29 21.32
CA ALA A 129 -22.07 -1.98 21.96
C ALA A 129 -21.01 -1.02 21.40
N GLY A 130 -21.25 0.28 21.48
CA GLY A 130 -20.25 1.29 21.08
C GLY A 130 -20.82 2.43 20.28
N VAL A 131 -20.09 2.87 19.25
CA VAL A 131 -20.43 4.09 18.50
C VAL A 131 -20.44 3.75 17.01
N GLY A 132 -21.57 3.99 16.36
CA GLY A 132 -21.74 3.79 14.92
C GLY A 132 -22.81 4.71 14.35
N GLY A 133 -22.93 4.69 13.03
CA GLY A 133 -23.95 5.42 12.30
C GLY A 133 -25.17 4.55 11.99
N LEU A 134 -25.90 4.93 10.95
CA LEU A 134 -27.15 4.28 10.56
C LEU A 134 -26.94 2.84 10.08
N ALA A 135 -25.84 2.53 9.40
CA ALA A 135 -25.58 1.20 8.88
C ALA A 135 -25.35 0.19 10.02
N MET A 136 -24.51 0.53 11.01
CA MET A 136 -24.32 -0.31 12.20
C MET A 136 -25.58 -0.38 13.07
N SER A 137 -26.38 0.69 13.10
CA SER A 137 -27.68 0.69 13.81
C SER A 137 -28.67 -0.30 13.20
N LYS A 138 -28.75 -0.39 11.86
CA LYS A 138 -29.54 -1.43 11.16
C LYS A 138 -29.08 -2.85 11.48
N GLN A 139 -27.81 -3.00 11.84
CA GLN A 139 -27.20 -4.22 12.34
C GLN A 139 -27.42 -4.42 13.85
N GLY A 140 -28.30 -3.64 14.50
CA GLY A 140 -28.67 -3.81 15.91
C GLY A 140 -27.69 -3.19 16.91
N LEU A 141 -26.83 -2.27 16.48
CA LEU A 141 -26.04 -1.44 17.41
C LEU A 141 -26.88 -0.28 17.92
N ASP A 142 -27.04 -0.19 19.24
CA ASP A 142 -27.52 1.04 19.87
C ASP A 142 -26.32 1.97 20.13
N SER A 143 -26.22 3.04 19.35
CA SER A 143 -25.06 3.94 19.37
C SER A 143 -25.09 4.83 20.61
N LEU A 144 -23.97 4.87 21.36
CA LEU A 144 -23.87 5.65 22.60
C LEU A 144 -24.12 7.15 22.41
N PHE A 145 -23.85 7.66 21.22
CA PHE A 145 -24.11 9.02 20.78
C PHE A 145 -24.00 9.10 19.26
N PRO A 146 -24.51 10.18 18.62
CA PRO A 146 -24.36 10.37 17.18
C PRO A 146 -22.89 10.32 16.74
N MET A 147 -22.56 9.48 15.76
CA MET A 147 -21.19 9.27 15.29
C MET A 147 -20.51 10.57 14.82
N GLU A 148 -21.31 11.52 14.33
CA GLU A 148 -20.90 12.85 13.90
C GLU A 148 -20.20 13.65 15.02
N ASP A 149 -20.46 13.33 16.29
CA ASP A 149 -19.83 13.96 17.45
C ASP A 149 -18.31 13.70 17.54
N ILE A 150 -17.82 12.64 16.89
CA ILE A 150 -16.40 12.27 16.84
C ILE A 150 -15.79 12.35 15.43
N ALA A 151 -16.58 12.74 14.43
CA ALA A 151 -16.22 12.86 13.02
C ALA A 151 -15.42 14.15 12.72
N VAL A 152 -14.24 14.34 13.33
CA VAL A 152 -13.44 15.56 13.16
C VAL A 152 -12.11 15.26 12.46
N MET A 153 -11.89 15.87 11.29
CA MET A 153 -10.65 15.78 10.51
C MET A 153 -9.96 17.14 10.38
N GLY A 154 -8.64 17.14 10.60
CA GLY A 154 -7.78 18.32 10.52
C GLY A 154 -7.38 18.87 11.89
N ILE A 155 -6.15 19.39 11.99
CA ILE A 155 -5.57 19.84 13.27
C ILE A 155 -6.30 21.08 13.78
N TRP A 156 -6.67 22.00 12.88
CA TRP A 156 -7.30 23.28 13.21
C TRP A 156 -8.79 23.11 13.50
N GLU A 157 -9.43 22.24 12.73
CA GLU A 157 -10.83 21.87 12.86
C GLU A 157 -11.12 21.13 14.18
N LEU A 158 -10.11 20.48 14.75
CA LEU A 158 -10.19 19.79 16.04
C LEU A 158 -10.26 20.74 17.23
N VAL A 159 -9.54 21.87 17.18
CA VAL A 159 -9.37 22.81 18.31
C VAL A 159 -10.70 23.23 18.97
N PRO A 160 -11.71 23.72 18.22
CA PRO A 160 -12.98 24.15 18.83
C PRO A 160 -13.81 22.99 19.40
N HIS A 161 -13.47 21.73 19.08
CA HIS A 161 -14.25 20.55 19.47
C HIS A 161 -13.52 19.66 20.49
N LEU A 162 -12.35 20.07 20.97
CA LEU A 162 -11.53 19.29 21.92
C LEU A 162 -12.26 18.96 23.22
N SER A 163 -13.04 19.89 23.78
CA SER A 163 -13.82 19.67 25.00
C SER A 163 -14.88 18.59 24.80
N LYS A 164 -15.66 18.70 23.72
CA LYS A 164 -16.67 17.71 23.32
C LYS A 164 -16.02 16.34 23.09
N LEU A 165 -14.91 16.28 22.35
CA LEU A 165 -14.21 15.02 22.08
C LEU A 165 -13.71 14.34 23.35
N ARG A 166 -13.21 15.11 24.35
CA ARG A 166 -12.79 14.56 25.66
C ARG A 166 -13.97 13.95 26.42
N VAL A 167 -15.12 14.62 26.41
CA VAL A 167 -16.34 14.09 27.06
C VAL A 167 -16.77 12.80 26.39
N LYS A 168 -16.83 12.78 25.05
CA LYS A 168 -17.23 11.59 24.28
C LYS A 168 -16.25 10.44 24.48
N LEU A 169 -14.94 10.71 24.51
CA LEU A 169 -13.92 9.72 24.82
C LEU A 169 -14.13 9.09 26.20
N LYS A 170 -14.39 9.92 27.23
CA LYS A 170 -14.67 9.43 28.59
C LYS A 170 -15.94 8.58 28.63
N GLN A 171 -17.00 9.00 27.95
CA GLN A 171 -18.25 8.24 27.83
C GLN A 171 -18.01 6.87 27.17
N THR A 172 -17.27 6.82 26.06
CA THR A 172 -16.94 5.58 25.36
C THR A 172 -16.11 4.64 26.23
N VAL A 173 -15.08 5.13 26.93
CA VAL A 173 -14.27 4.33 27.86
C VAL A 173 -15.12 3.76 28.99
N GLN A 174 -15.96 4.59 29.63
CA GLN A 174 -16.82 4.14 30.74
C GLN A 174 -17.84 3.10 30.28
N SER A 175 -18.43 3.28 29.11
CA SER A 175 -19.35 2.32 28.51
C SER A 175 -18.65 1.00 28.20
N ALA A 176 -17.45 1.03 27.59
CA ALA A 176 -16.67 -0.19 27.32
C ALA A 176 -16.30 -0.94 28.61
N LEU A 177 -15.87 -0.24 29.66
CA LEU A 177 -15.58 -0.86 30.96
C LEU A 177 -16.81 -1.52 31.58
N SER A 178 -17.98 -0.87 31.48
CA SER A 178 -19.24 -1.41 32.00
C SER A 178 -19.72 -2.61 31.18
N PHE A 179 -19.51 -2.57 29.87
CA PHE A 179 -19.88 -3.64 28.94
C PHE A 179 -18.98 -4.88 29.04
N ARG A 180 -17.74 -4.73 29.53
CA ARG A 180 -16.75 -5.81 29.68
C ARG A 180 -16.58 -6.65 28.39
N PRO A 181 -16.19 -6.03 27.26
CA PRO A 181 -16.07 -6.72 25.99
C PRO A 181 -14.99 -7.81 26.02
N HIS A 182 -15.15 -8.80 25.15
CA HIS A 182 -14.08 -9.73 24.78
C HIS A 182 -13.19 -9.14 23.69
N VAL A 183 -13.81 -8.39 22.77
CA VAL A 183 -13.16 -7.76 21.62
C VAL A 183 -13.52 -6.29 21.57
N VAL A 184 -12.53 -5.44 21.31
CA VAL A 184 -12.75 -4.05 20.93
C VAL A 184 -12.29 -3.88 19.48
N LEU A 185 -13.19 -3.46 18.61
CA LEU A 185 -12.90 -3.16 17.21
C LEU A 185 -13.05 -1.66 16.96
N THR A 186 -11.99 -1.00 16.53
CA THR A 186 -12.07 0.39 16.07
C THR A 186 -11.94 0.44 14.56
N VAL A 187 -12.78 1.23 13.89
CA VAL A 187 -12.81 1.35 12.42
C VAL A 187 -12.44 2.77 12.03
N ASP A 188 -11.25 2.91 11.41
CA ASP A 188 -10.62 4.19 11.07
C ASP A 188 -10.65 5.22 12.23
N SER A 189 -10.82 6.51 11.96
CA SER A 189 -10.95 7.59 12.97
C SER A 189 -9.79 7.60 13.98
N LYS A 190 -8.58 7.33 13.49
CA LYS A 190 -7.33 7.05 14.27
C LYS A 190 -7.11 7.99 15.46
N GLY A 191 -7.41 9.27 15.31
CA GLY A 191 -7.27 10.25 16.38
C GLY A 191 -8.12 9.93 17.62
N PHE A 192 -9.37 9.55 17.43
CA PHE A 192 -10.26 9.14 18.52
C PHE A 192 -9.97 7.69 18.94
N SER A 193 -9.95 6.78 17.96
CA SER A 193 -9.76 5.34 18.15
C SER A 193 -8.52 5.00 18.98
N PHE A 194 -7.36 5.58 18.65
CA PHE A 194 -6.12 5.26 19.38
C PHE A 194 -6.09 5.82 20.80
N ARG A 195 -6.74 6.96 21.06
CA ARG A 195 -6.88 7.50 22.42
C ARG A 195 -7.79 6.60 23.26
N PHE A 196 -8.88 6.11 22.67
CA PHE A 196 -9.79 5.18 23.32
C PHE A 196 -9.09 3.86 23.68
N LEU A 197 -8.44 3.21 22.72
CA LEU A 197 -7.71 1.95 22.96
C LEU A 197 -6.60 2.11 24.00
N LYS A 198 -5.83 3.21 23.93
CA LYS A 198 -4.76 3.48 24.90
C LYS A 198 -5.28 3.69 26.32
N GLN A 199 -6.36 4.46 26.49
CA GLN A 199 -6.98 4.65 27.81
C GLN A 199 -7.55 3.34 28.37
N LEU A 200 -8.23 2.57 27.52
CA LEU A 200 -8.81 1.29 27.93
C LEU A 200 -7.72 0.30 28.37
N ARG A 201 -6.65 0.14 27.57
CA ARG A 201 -5.50 -0.73 27.91
C ARG A 201 -4.85 -0.33 29.24
N ALA A 202 -4.65 0.98 29.45
CA ALA A 202 -4.05 1.50 30.68
C ALA A 202 -4.91 1.20 31.92
N ILE A 203 -6.23 1.37 31.84
CA ILE A 203 -7.15 1.11 32.96
C ILE A 203 -7.17 -0.38 33.34
N TYR A 204 -7.30 -1.28 32.36
CA TYR A 204 -7.25 -2.72 32.63
C TYR A 204 -5.89 -3.14 33.23
N GLY A 205 -4.79 -2.58 32.72
CA GLY A 205 -3.45 -2.82 33.25
C GLY A 205 -3.27 -2.35 34.70
N GLN A 206 -3.79 -1.16 35.05
CA GLN A 206 -3.77 -0.64 36.41
C GLN A 206 -4.62 -1.49 37.38
N GLN A 207 -5.74 -2.04 36.90
CA GLN A 207 -6.61 -2.92 37.70
C GLN A 207 -6.10 -4.38 37.78
N GLY A 208 -5.02 -4.72 37.05
CA GLY A 208 -4.51 -6.10 36.99
C GLY A 208 -5.48 -7.08 36.33
N LEU A 209 -6.43 -6.57 35.55
CA LEU A 209 -7.45 -7.37 34.87
C LEU A 209 -6.97 -7.77 33.47
N VAL A 210 -7.43 -8.92 33.01
CA VAL A 210 -7.30 -9.29 31.59
C VAL A 210 -8.25 -8.39 30.80
N GLY A 211 -7.69 -7.55 29.93
CA GLY A 211 -8.45 -6.66 29.06
C GLY A 211 -8.90 -7.35 27.76
N PRO A 212 -9.80 -6.70 27.00
CA PRO A 212 -10.22 -7.19 25.69
C PRO A 212 -9.06 -7.21 24.68
N VAL A 213 -9.23 -8.03 23.64
CA VAL A 213 -8.37 -8.00 22.45
C VAL A 213 -8.74 -6.78 21.60
N HIS A 214 -7.75 -5.97 21.23
CA HIS A 214 -7.91 -4.72 20.50
C HIS A 214 -7.58 -4.91 19.01
N PHE A 215 -8.61 -4.81 18.17
CA PHE A 215 -8.49 -4.77 16.72
C PHE A 215 -8.64 -3.33 16.20
N HIS A 216 -7.87 -3.00 15.16
CA HIS A 216 -8.05 -1.77 14.40
C HIS A 216 -8.25 -2.09 12.91
N TYR A 217 -9.40 -1.71 12.36
CA TYR A 217 -9.73 -1.88 10.95
C TYR A 217 -9.45 -0.57 10.20
N VAL A 218 -8.74 -0.69 9.08
CA VAL A 218 -8.19 0.39 8.25
C VAL A 218 -6.92 0.94 8.85
N ALA A 219 -5.78 0.42 8.39
CA ALA A 219 -4.47 0.79 8.90
C ALA A 219 -4.25 2.32 8.85
N PRO A 220 -3.48 2.89 9.79
CA PRO A 220 -2.99 4.26 9.65
C PRO A 220 -2.25 4.42 8.33
N SER A 221 -2.47 5.53 7.63
CA SER A 221 -1.81 5.83 6.34
C SER A 221 -0.35 6.21 6.57
N PHE A 222 0.41 5.36 7.27
CA PHE A 222 1.79 5.59 7.70
C PHE A 222 2.72 5.84 6.50
N TRP A 223 2.40 5.24 5.37
CA TRP A 223 3.10 5.35 4.10
C TRP A 223 2.99 6.76 3.49
N ALA A 224 1.93 7.52 3.82
CA ALA A 224 1.72 8.85 3.29
C ALA A 224 2.64 9.92 3.92
N TRP A 225 3.22 9.64 5.10
CA TRP A 225 3.91 10.64 5.92
C TRP A 225 5.38 10.30 6.19
N LYS A 226 6.26 11.31 6.14
CA LYS A 226 7.67 11.20 6.57
C LYS A 226 7.73 10.77 8.04
N GLY A 227 8.37 9.64 8.31
CA GLY A 227 8.45 9.03 9.64
C GLY A 227 7.15 8.37 10.13
N GLY A 228 6.17 8.15 9.25
CA GLY A 228 4.90 7.51 9.62
C GLY A 228 5.06 6.06 10.06
N GLU A 229 5.93 5.30 9.40
CA GLU A 229 6.23 3.89 9.76
C GLU A 229 6.78 3.74 11.18
N GLU A 230 7.53 4.72 11.69
CA GLU A 230 8.07 4.66 13.06
C GLU A 230 6.96 4.69 14.12
N ARG A 231 5.82 5.30 13.78
CA ARG A 231 4.65 5.38 14.68
C ARG A 231 3.96 4.03 14.85
N LEU A 232 4.18 3.08 13.93
CA LEU A 232 3.64 1.72 14.03
C LEU A 232 4.17 0.98 15.27
N LYS A 233 5.44 1.20 15.64
CA LYS A 233 6.01 0.61 16.87
C LYS A 233 5.25 1.03 18.13
N GLY A 234 4.76 2.27 18.19
CA GLY A 234 3.97 2.74 19.32
C GLY A 234 2.55 2.19 19.33
N LEU A 235 2.04 1.71 18.19
CA LEU A 235 0.69 1.17 18.07
C LEU A 235 0.57 -0.21 18.74
N SER A 236 1.64 -1.03 18.71
CA SER A 236 1.65 -2.38 19.31
C SER A 236 1.56 -2.37 20.83
N GLU A 237 1.75 -1.20 21.48
CA GLU A 237 1.54 -1.04 22.92
C GLU A 237 0.06 -1.14 23.32
N PHE A 238 -0.87 -0.89 22.40
CA PHE A 238 -2.31 -0.81 22.70
C PHE A 238 -3.23 -1.34 21.59
N VAL A 239 -2.70 -1.87 20.50
CA VAL A 239 -3.44 -2.58 19.45
C VAL A 239 -2.81 -3.96 19.29
N ASP A 240 -3.64 -5.00 19.32
CA ASP A 240 -3.19 -6.39 19.22
C ASP A 240 -3.15 -6.86 17.76
N HIS A 241 -4.05 -6.34 16.91
CA HIS A 241 -4.14 -6.72 15.50
C HIS A 241 -4.68 -5.60 14.60
N VAL A 242 -4.10 -5.45 13.41
CA VAL A 242 -4.53 -4.48 12.39
C VAL A 242 -5.14 -5.19 11.18
N LEU A 243 -6.33 -4.79 10.76
CA LEU A 243 -6.96 -5.27 9.53
C LEU A 243 -6.66 -4.26 8.42
N CYS A 244 -5.73 -4.63 7.55
CA CYS A 244 -5.20 -3.83 6.46
C CYS A 244 -6.07 -3.95 5.22
N ILE A 245 -6.28 -2.81 4.53
CA ILE A 245 -7.14 -2.74 3.34
C ILE A 245 -6.35 -2.53 2.05
N LEU A 246 -5.04 -2.27 2.16
CA LEU A 246 -4.12 -2.19 1.02
C LEU A 246 -3.08 -3.33 1.09
N PRO A 247 -2.64 -3.85 -0.07
CA PRO A 247 -1.81 -5.06 -0.12
C PRO A 247 -0.47 -4.89 0.61
N PHE A 248 0.19 -3.76 0.44
CA PHE A 248 1.50 -3.47 1.04
C PHE A 248 1.46 -3.14 2.54
N GLU A 249 0.28 -2.90 3.13
CA GLU A 249 0.20 -2.42 4.53
C GLU A 249 0.57 -3.50 5.54
N THR A 250 0.22 -4.75 5.26
CA THR A 250 0.39 -5.90 6.16
C THR A 250 1.85 -6.19 6.42
N GLU A 251 2.66 -6.22 5.37
CA GLU A 251 4.09 -6.48 5.46
C GLU A 251 4.80 -5.40 6.28
N VAL A 252 4.47 -4.13 6.02
CA VAL A 252 5.06 -3.01 6.77
C VAL A 252 4.65 -3.06 8.24
N CYS A 253 3.37 -3.34 8.56
CA CYS A 253 2.93 -3.51 9.95
C CYS A 253 3.69 -4.64 10.66
N THR A 254 3.78 -5.80 10.01
CA THR A 254 4.46 -6.99 10.54
C THR A 254 5.95 -6.72 10.78
N SER A 255 6.63 -6.04 9.84
CA SER A 255 8.04 -5.64 9.98
C SER A 255 8.33 -4.74 11.19
N LYS A 256 7.30 -4.04 11.72
CA LYS A 256 7.39 -3.18 12.91
C LYS A 256 6.86 -3.84 14.18
N GLY A 257 6.53 -5.14 14.13
CA GLY A 257 6.07 -5.92 15.28
C GLY A 257 4.58 -5.76 15.60
N LEU A 258 3.76 -5.31 14.64
CA LEU A 258 2.30 -5.35 14.73
C LEU A 258 1.75 -6.55 13.97
N THR A 259 0.92 -7.36 14.61
CA THR A 259 0.16 -8.38 13.90
C THR A 259 -0.83 -7.70 12.95
N ALA A 260 -0.86 -8.15 11.69
CA ALA A 260 -1.73 -7.56 10.69
C ALA A 260 -2.25 -8.62 9.71
N THR A 261 -3.42 -8.37 9.13
CA THR A 261 -4.02 -9.19 8.07
C THR A 261 -4.52 -8.33 6.94
N PHE A 262 -4.14 -8.65 5.70
CA PHE A 262 -4.72 -8.03 4.52
C PHE A 262 -6.10 -8.65 4.23
N VAL A 263 -7.15 -7.89 4.50
CA VAL A 263 -8.53 -8.35 4.32
C VAL A 263 -9.09 -8.02 2.93
N GLY A 264 -8.36 -7.23 2.13
CA GLY A 264 -8.87 -6.66 0.89
C GLY A 264 -9.62 -5.34 1.11
N HIS A 265 -9.89 -4.62 0.02
CA HIS A 265 -10.51 -3.30 0.15
C HIS A 265 -12.04 -3.39 0.34
N PRO A 266 -12.64 -2.70 1.33
CA PRO A 266 -14.08 -2.84 1.64
C PRO A 266 -15.04 -2.47 0.52
N THR A 267 -14.63 -1.62 -0.43
CA THR A 267 -15.45 -1.25 -1.60
C THR A 267 -15.67 -2.41 -2.56
N LEU A 268 -14.89 -3.49 -2.46
CA LEU A 268 -15.10 -4.68 -3.29
C LEU A 268 -16.40 -5.40 -2.96
N GLU A 269 -16.95 -5.20 -1.76
CA GLU A 269 -18.24 -5.80 -1.38
C GLU A 269 -19.43 -5.10 -2.01
N ASP A 270 -19.28 -3.83 -2.40
CA ASP A 270 -20.30 -3.14 -3.19
C ASP A 270 -20.56 -3.90 -4.50
N VAL A 271 -19.52 -4.53 -5.07
CA VAL A 271 -19.59 -5.29 -6.32
C VAL A 271 -20.32 -6.61 -6.11
N LEU A 272 -19.96 -7.34 -5.05
CA LEU A 272 -20.53 -8.66 -4.77
C LEU A 272 -22.03 -8.56 -4.46
N GLU A 273 -22.48 -7.48 -3.84
CA GLU A 273 -23.91 -7.22 -3.61
C GLU A 273 -24.68 -6.96 -4.92
N LEU A 274 -24.01 -6.48 -5.99
CA LEU A 274 -24.60 -6.16 -7.29
C LEU A 274 -24.53 -7.34 -8.28
N GLU A 275 -23.41 -8.06 -8.34
CA GLU A 275 -23.18 -9.21 -9.24
C GLU A 275 -24.05 -10.44 -8.90
N VAL A 276 -24.50 -10.60 -7.64
CA VAL A 276 -25.39 -11.72 -7.23
C VAL A 276 -26.74 -11.72 -7.98
N LYS A 277 -27.07 -10.66 -8.73
CA LYS A 277 -28.34 -10.56 -9.48
C LYS A 277 -28.26 -10.79 -10.98
N ASP A 278 -27.13 -10.59 -11.66
CA ASP A 278 -27.08 -10.64 -13.13
C ASP A 278 -25.75 -11.19 -13.72
N SER A 279 -25.78 -12.45 -14.16
CA SER A 279 -24.98 -13.07 -15.26
C SER A 279 -23.49 -13.46 -15.11
N ILE A 280 -23.09 -14.41 -15.97
CA ILE A 280 -21.96 -15.36 -15.92
C ILE A 280 -20.76 -14.93 -16.81
N ASP A 281 -20.65 -13.66 -17.20
CA ASP A 281 -19.56 -13.21 -18.08
C ASP A 281 -18.36 -12.62 -17.32
N ARG A 282 -17.17 -13.10 -17.68
CA ARG A 282 -15.88 -12.93 -16.98
C ARG A 282 -15.23 -11.54 -17.16
N GLU A 283 -16.00 -10.49 -17.42
CA GLU A 283 -15.50 -9.11 -17.41
C GLU A 283 -15.93 -8.40 -16.13
N TRP A 284 -14.98 -8.15 -15.22
CA TRP A 284 -15.26 -7.51 -13.93
C TRP A 284 -15.57 -6.02 -14.12
N LYS A 285 -16.85 -5.70 -14.35
CA LYS A 285 -17.39 -4.34 -14.45
C LYS A 285 -18.71 -4.28 -13.69
N ILE A 286 -18.82 -3.37 -12.73
CA ILE A 286 -20.11 -3.05 -12.14
C ILE A 286 -20.91 -2.26 -13.18
N GLN A 287 -21.83 -2.93 -13.86
CA GLN A 287 -22.72 -2.30 -14.82
C GLN A 287 -24.08 -2.07 -14.17
N GLY A 288 -24.35 -0.82 -13.83
CA GLY A 288 -25.67 -0.34 -13.49
C GLY A 288 -26.53 -0.08 -14.73
N LYS A 289 -27.83 0.16 -14.52
CA LYS A 289 -28.81 0.43 -15.57
C LYS A 289 -28.79 1.91 -15.96
N GLY A 290 -27.72 2.33 -16.63
CA GLY A 290 -27.49 3.73 -17.01
C GLY A 290 -28.61 4.34 -17.87
N ASP A 291 -29.15 3.59 -18.82
CA ASP A 291 -30.24 4.10 -19.68
C ASP A 291 -31.56 4.26 -18.91
N ALA A 292 -31.87 3.31 -18.01
CA ALA A 292 -33.01 3.43 -17.12
C ALA A 292 -32.87 4.62 -16.15
N PHE A 293 -31.65 4.88 -15.65
CA PHE A 293 -31.38 6.07 -14.84
C PHE A 293 -31.65 7.35 -15.62
N LYS A 294 -31.23 7.43 -16.89
CA LYS A 294 -31.49 8.58 -17.76
C LYS A 294 -32.99 8.78 -18.00
N GLU A 295 -33.70 7.71 -18.33
CA GLU A 295 -35.15 7.75 -18.55
C GLU A 295 -35.90 8.21 -17.30
N GLN A 296 -35.59 7.62 -16.14
CA GLN A 296 -36.24 7.96 -14.86
C GLN A 296 -36.07 9.44 -14.49
N HIS A 297 -34.96 10.07 -14.88
CA HIS A 297 -34.66 11.46 -14.56
C HIS A 297 -34.88 12.41 -15.75
N GLY A 298 -35.51 11.96 -16.84
CA GLY A 298 -35.82 12.77 -18.00
C GLY A 298 -34.59 13.30 -18.75
N ILE A 299 -33.48 12.55 -18.73
CA ILE A 299 -32.23 12.90 -19.43
C ILE A 299 -32.29 12.35 -20.87
N SER A 300 -32.16 13.23 -21.87
CA SER A 300 -32.27 12.86 -23.28
C SER A 300 -31.17 11.88 -23.75
N PRO A 301 -31.48 10.97 -24.70
CA PRO A 301 -30.48 10.09 -25.34
C PRO A 301 -29.47 10.91 -26.17
N GLY A 302 -28.37 11.33 -25.55
CA GLY A 302 -27.33 12.18 -26.16
C GLY A 302 -26.75 13.20 -25.21
N THR A 303 -27.46 13.52 -24.12
CA THR A 303 -26.95 14.40 -23.07
C THR A 303 -25.73 13.78 -22.39
N THR A 304 -24.67 14.58 -22.21
CA THR A 304 -23.48 14.14 -21.47
C THR A 304 -23.77 14.24 -19.97
N VAL A 305 -23.63 13.12 -19.25
CA VAL A 305 -23.80 13.09 -17.79
C VAL A 305 -22.42 13.09 -17.12
N ILE A 306 -22.20 14.01 -16.18
CA ILE A 306 -20.99 14.07 -15.34
C ILE A 306 -21.36 13.78 -13.89
N SER A 307 -20.76 12.75 -13.30
CA SER A 307 -20.92 12.45 -11.88
C SER A 307 -20.06 13.36 -11.01
N LEU A 308 -20.66 14.01 -10.02
CA LEU A 308 -19.99 14.89 -9.07
C LEU A 308 -20.06 14.32 -7.66
N LEU A 309 -18.90 14.16 -7.02
CA LEU A 309 -18.79 13.61 -5.67
C LEU A 309 -18.06 14.63 -4.79
N PRO A 310 -18.78 15.63 -4.24
CA PRO A 310 -18.18 16.79 -3.55
C PRO A 310 -17.65 16.49 -2.14
N GLY A 311 -17.80 15.27 -1.67
CA GLY A 311 -17.33 14.81 -0.36
C GLY A 311 -18.45 14.34 0.56
N SER A 312 -18.06 13.73 1.68
CA SER A 312 -19.00 13.16 2.65
C SER A 312 -19.22 14.03 3.89
N ARG A 313 -18.43 15.09 4.03
CA ARG A 313 -18.46 15.99 5.19
C ARG A 313 -18.85 17.40 4.78
N LEU A 314 -19.68 18.05 5.60
CA LEU A 314 -20.20 19.39 5.31
C LEU A 314 -19.10 20.41 4.95
N GLN A 315 -17.98 20.39 5.67
CA GLN A 315 -16.87 21.34 5.44
C GLN A 315 -16.15 21.11 4.11
N GLU A 316 -16.00 19.85 3.71
CA GLU A 316 -15.42 19.49 2.41
C GLU A 316 -16.37 19.93 1.30
N VAL A 317 -17.65 19.58 1.44
CA VAL A 317 -18.70 19.95 0.49
C VAL A 317 -18.83 21.46 0.35
N THR A 318 -18.81 22.22 1.44
CA THR A 318 -18.87 23.69 1.43
C THR A 318 -17.72 24.31 0.63
N ARG A 319 -16.51 23.73 0.70
CA ARG A 319 -15.33 24.21 -0.03
C ARG A 319 -15.31 23.77 -1.49
N MET A 320 -15.77 22.55 -1.76
CA MET A 320 -15.62 21.91 -3.07
C MET A 320 -16.81 22.16 -4.01
N LEU A 321 -18.03 22.24 -3.47
CA LEU A 321 -19.24 22.34 -4.28
C LEU A 321 -19.29 23.60 -5.15
N SER A 322 -18.84 24.74 -4.63
CA SER A 322 -18.76 26.00 -5.41
C SER A 322 -17.73 25.90 -6.55
N ILE A 323 -16.58 25.23 -6.28
CA ILE A 323 -15.57 24.97 -7.31
C ILE A 323 -16.14 24.06 -8.40
N PHE A 324 -16.90 23.03 -8.01
CA PHE A 324 -17.55 22.10 -8.94
C PHE A 324 -18.62 22.80 -9.78
N SER A 325 -19.46 23.64 -9.16
CA SER A 325 -20.45 24.48 -9.85
C SER A 325 -19.80 25.30 -10.97
N ASN A 326 -18.79 26.09 -10.62
CA ASN A 326 -18.08 26.95 -11.56
C ASN A 326 -17.33 26.14 -12.63
N THR A 327 -16.90 24.91 -12.30
CA THR A 327 -16.27 24.01 -13.27
C THR A 327 -17.27 23.55 -14.33
N ILE A 328 -18.48 23.19 -13.90
CA ILE A 328 -19.55 22.71 -14.79
C ILE A 328 -20.10 23.85 -15.64
N GLU A 329 -20.19 25.05 -15.09
CA GLU A 329 -20.55 26.26 -15.84
C GLU A 329 -19.56 26.52 -16.99
N LEU A 330 -18.25 26.40 -16.75
CA LEU A 330 -17.22 26.53 -17.80
C LEU A 330 -17.27 25.43 -18.88
N LEU A 331 -17.92 24.31 -18.61
CA LEU A 331 -18.07 23.20 -19.57
C LEU A 331 -19.34 23.33 -20.42
N LYS A 332 -20.27 24.23 -20.08
CA LYS A 332 -21.56 24.37 -20.73
C LYS A 332 -21.44 24.69 -22.23
N ASP A 333 -20.48 25.53 -22.61
CA ASP A 333 -20.27 25.89 -24.02
C ASP A 333 -19.58 24.80 -24.85
N SER A 334 -18.98 23.79 -24.19
CA SER A 334 -18.25 22.71 -24.86
C SER A 334 -19.11 21.49 -25.20
N HIS A 335 -20.30 21.36 -24.60
CA HIS A 335 -21.21 20.24 -24.82
C HIS A 335 -22.65 20.75 -24.97
N ALA A 336 -23.30 20.42 -26.09
CA ALA A 336 -24.63 20.95 -26.44
C ALA A 336 -25.71 20.68 -25.36
N GLU A 337 -25.62 19.54 -24.67
CA GLU A 337 -26.46 19.22 -23.50
C GLU A 337 -25.63 18.50 -22.41
N LEU A 338 -25.65 19.05 -21.19
CA LEU A 338 -24.88 18.58 -20.04
C LEU A 338 -25.77 18.48 -18.79
N THR A 339 -25.72 17.32 -18.11
CA THR A 339 -26.38 17.11 -16.81
C THR A 339 -25.36 16.71 -15.75
N ALA A 340 -25.43 17.36 -14.59
CA ALA A 340 -24.61 17.01 -13.43
C ALA A 340 -25.36 16.05 -12.49
N ALA A 341 -24.83 14.86 -12.26
CA ALA A 341 -25.34 13.91 -11.27
C ALA A 341 -24.55 14.06 -9.96
N ILE A 342 -25.12 14.72 -8.95
CA ILE A 342 -24.45 14.98 -7.66
C ILE A 342 -24.76 13.86 -6.68
N HIS A 343 -23.73 13.12 -6.28
CA HIS A 343 -23.82 12.05 -5.30
C HIS A 343 -23.77 12.63 -3.89
N VAL A 344 -24.89 12.53 -3.18
CA VAL A 344 -25.02 13.04 -1.82
C VAL A 344 -24.63 11.93 -0.84
N ALA A 345 -23.80 12.24 0.16
CA ALA A 345 -23.43 11.30 1.22
C ALA A 345 -24.49 11.28 2.33
N PRO A 346 -24.65 10.17 3.09
CA PRO A 346 -25.72 9.99 4.08
C PRO A 346 -25.44 10.80 5.35
N ASN A 347 -25.52 12.12 5.21
CA ASN A 347 -25.33 13.11 6.26
C ASN A 347 -26.35 14.21 6.02
N LYS A 348 -27.31 14.35 6.93
CA LYS A 348 -28.41 15.29 6.79
C LYS A 348 -27.95 16.72 6.53
N HIS A 349 -26.89 17.18 7.20
CA HIS A 349 -26.36 18.52 6.97
C HIS A 349 -25.75 18.71 5.58
N VAL A 350 -25.12 17.65 5.04
CA VAL A 350 -24.61 17.66 3.66
C VAL A 350 -25.76 17.69 2.67
N GLU A 351 -26.77 16.85 2.86
CA GLU A 351 -27.97 16.78 2.04
C GLU A 351 -28.71 18.13 2.01
N ASP A 352 -28.97 18.72 3.18
CA ASP A 352 -29.61 20.03 3.32
C ASP A 352 -28.81 21.12 2.59
N TYR A 353 -27.48 21.12 2.74
CA TYR A 353 -26.60 22.12 2.11
C TYR A 353 -26.58 21.98 0.58
N ILE A 354 -26.40 20.77 0.06
CA ILE A 354 -26.38 20.52 -1.39
C ILE A 354 -27.74 20.87 -2.00
N SER A 355 -28.83 20.42 -1.39
CA SER A 355 -30.19 20.66 -1.90
C SER A 355 -30.47 22.15 -2.05
N LYS A 356 -30.05 22.96 -1.07
CA LYS A 356 -30.18 24.42 -1.12
C LYS A 356 -29.27 25.05 -2.18
N ALA A 357 -28.01 24.63 -2.25
CA ALA A 357 -27.02 25.21 -3.16
C ALA A 357 -27.34 24.93 -4.65
N VAL A 358 -27.93 23.78 -4.93
CA VAL A 358 -28.23 23.33 -6.30
C VAL A 358 -29.41 24.09 -6.93
N CYS A 359 -30.33 24.64 -6.14
CA CYS A 359 -31.43 25.46 -6.66
C CYS A 359 -30.96 26.67 -7.47
N GLU A 360 -29.73 27.15 -7.23
CA GLU A 360 -29.13 28.31 -7.89
C GLU A 360 -28.24 27.93 -9.08
N TRP A 361 -28.14 26.64 -9.43
CA TRP A 361 -27.25 26.19 -10.51
C TRP A 361 -27.83 26.46 -11.90
N PRO A 362 -27.03 26.98 -12.85
CA PRO A 362 -27.48 27.29 -14.22
C PRO A 362 -27.57 26.07 -15.16
N THR A 363 -27.32 24.86 -14.64
CA THR A 363 -27.21 23.59 -15.39
C THR A 363 -28.18 22.57 -14.79
N SER A 364 -28.67 21.62 -15.59
CA SER A 364 -29.51 20.53 -15.10
C SER A 364 -28.76 19.69 -14.07
N VAL A 365 -29.36 19.49 -12.89
CA VAL A 365 -28.79 18.71 -11.80
C VAL A 365 -29.74 17.60 -11.39
N VAL A 366 -29.19 16.40 -11.24
CA VAL A 366 -29.84 15.26 -10.60
C VAL A 366 -29.15 14.98 -9.28
N LEU A 367 -29.90 14.99 -8.19
CA LEU A 367 -29.39 14.57 -6.88
C LEU A 367 -29.52 13.05 -6.78
N VAL A 368 -28.38 12.38 -6.60
CA VAL A 368 -28.32 10.94 -6.38
C VAL A 368 -28.30 10.70 -4.87
N PRO A 369 -29.40 10.20 -4.27
CA PRO A 369 -29.52 10.06 -2.83
C PRO A 369 -28.62 8.94 -2.29
N SER A 370 -28.26 9.08 -1.03
CA SER A 370 -27.48 8.08 -0.31
C SER A 370 -28.34 6.88 0.07
N GLY A 371 -27.75 5.67 0.08
CA GLY A 371 -28.35 4.50 0.74
C GLY A 371 -28.84 3.39 -0.18
N SER A 372 -28.73 3.54 -1.50
CA SER A 372 -28.85 2.44 -2.45
C SER A 372 -27.59 2.38 -3.32
N PRO A 373 -26.71 1.37 -3.11
CA PRO A 373 -25.58 1.13 -4.00
C PRO A 373 -26.02 1.04 -5.46
N GLN A 374 -27.20 0.46 -5.73
CA GLN A 374 -27.74 0.33 -7.08
C GLN A 374 -27.88 1.68 -7.79
N ILE A 375 -28.58 2.65 -7.18
CA ILE A 375 -28.83 3.97 -7.81
C ILE A 375 -27.51 4.70 -8.05
N LYS A 376 -26.55 4.60 -7.12
CA LYS A 376 -25.20 5.16 -7.27
C LYS A 376 -24.50 4.60 -8.51
N TYR A 377 -24.51 3.28 -8.68
CA TYR A 377 -23.86 2.62 -9.82
C TYR A 377 -24.64 2.76 -11.14
N ASP A 378 -25.96 2.90 -11.10
CA ASP A 378 -26.78 3.26 -12.25
C ASP A 378 -26.40 4.66 -12.76
N ALA A 379 -26.25 5.63 -11.84
CA ALA A 379 -25.77 6.97 -12.15
C ALA A 379 -24.33 6.98 -12.67
N PHE A 380 -23.42 6.18 -12.10
CA PHE A 380 -22.06 6.01 -12.64
C PHE A 380 -22.08 5.45 -14.06
N SER A 381 -22.95 4.46 -14.32
CA SER A 381 -23.08 3.83 -15.64
C SER A 381 -23.71 4.76 -16.68
N ALA A 382 -24.57 5.68 -16.24
CA ALA A 382 -25.09 6.77 -17.07
C ALA A 382 -24.05 7.85 -17.39
N SER A 383 -23.00 7.96 -16.57
CA SER A 383 -22.00 9.03 -16.61
C SER A 383 -20.85 8.75 -17.58
N ARG A 384 -20.35 9.80 -18.22
CA ARG A 384 -19.23 9.74 -19.16
C ARG A 384 -17.87 9.87 -18.47
N VAL A 385 -17.81 10.76 -17.47
CA VAL A 385 -16.67 11.03 -16.58
C VAL A 385 -17.18 11.43 -15.19
N ALA A 386 -16.29 11.39 -14.19
CA ALA A 386 -16.58 11.86 -12.84
C ALA A 386 -15.58 12.91 -12.34
N LEU A 387 -16.05 13.81 -11.49
CA LEU A 387 -15.24 14.73 -10.69
C LEU A 387 -15.48 14.43 -9.22
N CYS A 388 -14.44 14.02 -8.50
CA CYS A 388 -14.56 13.59 -7.11
C CYS A 388 -13.53 14.22 -6.21
N THR A 389 -13.83 14.24 -4.91
CA THR A 389 -12.81 14.53 -3.90
C THR A 389 -11.87 13.35 -3.67
N SER A 390 -10.74 13.60 -3.00
CA SER A 390 -9.79 12.53 -2.67
C SER A 390 -10.34 11.60 -1.60
N GLY A 391 -10.37 10.29 -1.86
CA GLY A 391 -10.71 9.28 -0.85
C GLY A 391 -11.18 7.97 -1.45
N THR A 392 -11.96 7.21 -0.67
CA THR A 392 -12.59 5.94 -1.06
C THR A 392 -13.39 6.03 -2.35
N VAL A 393 -14.01 7.19 -2.61
CA VAL A 393 -14.78 7.46 -3.84
C VAL A 393 -13.95 7.31 -5.11
N ALA A 394 -12.64 7.61 -5.08
CA ALA A 394 -11.77 7.40 -6.23
C ALA A 394 -11.63 5.91 -6.56
N VAL A 395 -11.58 5.04 -5.54
CA VAL A 395 -11.59 3.58 -5.74
C VAL A 395 -12.93 3.12 -6.28
N GLU A 396 -14.05 3.58 -5.70
CA GLU A 396 -15.41 3.22 -6.17
C GLU A 396 -15.62 3.52 -7.67
N LEU A 397 -15.12 4.67 -8.14
CA LEU A 397 -15.17 5.06 -9.55
C LEU A 397 -14.32 4.15 -10.46
N GLN A 398 -13.17 3.67 -9.97
CA GLN A 398 -12.40 2.66 -10.69
C GLN A 398 -13.17 1.34 -10.79
N LEU A 399 -13.86 0.91 -9.72
CA LEU A 399 -14.67 -0.32 -9.78
C LEU A 399 -15.87 -0.19 -10.74
N ALA A 400 -16.40 1.03 -10.90
CA ALA A 400 -17.42 1.35 -11.91
C ALA A 400 -16.87 1.48 -13.34
N ARG A 401 -15.54 1.38 -13.53
CA ARG A 401 -14.83 1.71 -14.78
C ARG A 401 -15.19 3.10 -15.32
N LEU A 402 -15.46 4.06 -14.43
CA LEU A 402 -15.81 5.44 -14.77
C LEU A 402 -14.56 6.32 -14.68
N PRO A 403 -14.03 6.83 -15.81
CA PRO A 403 -12.88 7.73 -15.79
C PRO A 403 -13.17 8.97 -14.95
N CYS A 404 -12.20 9.40 -14.15
CA CYS A 404 -12.40 10.50 -13.22
C CYS A 404 -11.21 11.47 -13.13
N VAL A 405 -11.50 12.63 -12.54
CA VAL A 405 -10.52 13.63 -12.10
C VAL A 405 -10.69 13.80 -10.60
N VAL A 406 -9.57 13.75 -9.87
CA VAL A 406 -9.55 13.95 -8.41
C VAL A 406 -9.22 15.40 -8.10
N ALA A 407 -10.03 16.02 -7.25
CA ALA A 407 -9.92 17.41 -6.88
C ALA A 407 -9.96 17.57 -5.36
N TYR A 408 -9.05 18.33 -4.76
CA TYR A 408 -9.12 18.56 -3.33
C TYR A 408 -8.58 19.93 -2.95
N ARG A 409 -9.32 20.68 -2.13
CA ARG A 409 -8.89 21.98 -1.59
C ARG A 409 -8.84 21.94 -0.06
N ALA A 410 -7.63 22.06 0.46
CA ALA A 410 -7.37 22.19 1.90
C ALA A 410 -7.27 23.66 2.32
N HIS A 411 -7.32 23.91 3.63
CA HIS A 411 -6.90 25.19 4.19
C HIS A 411 -5.40 25.44 3.93
N LEU A 412 -4.97 26.70 3.75
CA LEU A 412 -3.59 27.06 3.36
C LEU A 412 -2.51 26.46 4.29
N LEU A 413 -2.74 26.52 5.60
CA LEU A 413 -1.82 25.94 6.59
C LEU A 413 -1.78 24.42 6.52
N THR A 414 -2.92 23.78 6.22
CA THR A 414 -3.03 22.34 6.04
C THR A 414 -2.30 21.90 4.78
N GLU A 415 -2.45 22.64 3.67
CA GLU A 415 -1.66 22.42 2.45
C GLU A 415 -0.16 22.52 2.72
N TRP A 416 0.28 23.57 3.42
CA TRP A 416 1.70 23.75 3.75
C TRP A 416 2.24 22.58 4.57
N PHE A 417 1.49 22.13 5.58
CA PHE A 417 1.86 20.99 6.40
C PHE A 417 1.92 19.68 5.59
N ILE A 418 0.93 19.44 4.72
CA ILE A 418 0.92 18.28 3.83
C ILE A 418 2.14 18.32 2.91
N ARG A 419 2.43 19.44 2.24
CA ARG A 419 3.62 19.58 1.38
C ARG A 419 4.93 19.31 2.13
N TYR A 420 5.02 19.72 3.39
CA TYR A 420 6.20 19.50 4.22
C TYR A 420 6.38 18.02 4.62
N LYS A 421 5.29 17.36 5.05
CA LYS A 421 5.32 16.02 5.66
C LYS A 421 4.96 14.87 4.72
N ALA A 422 4.33 15.10 3.58
CA ALA A 422 3.97 14.06 2.63
C ALA A 422 5.21 13.35 2.09
N ARG A 423 5.08 12.03 1.88
CA ARG A 423 6.11 11.17 1.27
C ARG A 423 5.74 10.74 -0.14
N VAL A 424 4.45 10.59 -0.42
CA VAL A 424 3.91 10.14 -1.71
C VAL A 424 3.64 11.34 -2.64
N PRO A 425 3.84 11.18 -3.96
CA PRO A 425 3.58 12.24 -4.94
C PRO A 425 2.08 12.39 -5.30
N TYR A 426 1.25 11.41 -4.92
CA TYR A 426 -0.18 11.33 -5.23
C TYR A 426 -1.04 11.38 -3.96
N ILE A 427 -2.29 11.82 -4.10
CA ILE A 427 -3.28 11.77 -3.01
C ILE A 427 -4.37 10.72 -3.27
N SER A 428 -4.71 10.44 -4.54
CA SER A 428 -5.73 9.44 -4.83
C SER A 428 -5.21 8.03 -4.60
N LEU A 429 -6.04 7.20 -3.98
CA LEU A 429 -5.64 5.85 -3.63
C LEU A 429 -5.27 4.98 -4.85
N PRO A 430 -5.98 5.05 -6.00
CA PRO A 430 -5.57 4.32 -7.21
C PRO A 430 -4.17 4.69 -7.70
N ASN A 431 -3.83 5.99 -7.74
CA ASN A 431 -2.49 6.44 -8.14
C ASN A 431 -1.41 6.00 -7.15
N ILE A 432 -1.72 5.98 -5.84
CA ILE A 432 -0.80 5.50 -4.80
C ILE A 432 -0.53 4.00 -4.96
N ILE A 433 -1.56 3.19 -5.20
CA ILE A 433 -1.44 1.74 -5.36
C ILE A 433 -0.63 1.39 -6.62
N LEU A 434 -0.85 2.13 -7.71
CA LEU A 434 -0.16 1.90 -8.99
C LEU A 434 1.17 2.65 -9.13
N ASP A 435 1.54 3.46 -8.14
CA ASP A 435 2.64 4.44 -8.20
C ASP A 435 2.68 5.24 -9.53
N SER A 436 1.51 5.63 -10.03
CA SER A 436 1.35 6.21 -11.37
C SER A 436 0.32 7.33 -11.40
N SER A 437 0.57 8.38 -12.17
CA SER A 437 -0.32 9.54 -12.34
C SER A 437 -1.46 9.27 -13.34
N ILE A 438 -2.13 8.13 -13.20
CA ILE A 438 -3.13 7.68 -14.19
C ILE A 438 -4.45 8.46 -14.07
N ILE A 439 -4.87 8.76 -12.84
CA ILE A 439 -5.98 9.67 -12.55
C ILE A 439 -5.42 11.10 -12.44
N PRO A 440 -5.86 12.06 -13.26
CA PRO A 440 -5.46 13.45 -13.11
C PRO A 440 -5.87 14.02 -11.75
N GLU A 441 -4.94 14.67 -11.06
CA GLU A 441 -5.18 15.28 -9.75
C GLU A 441 -5.00 16.81 -9.83
N ALA A 442 -6.02 17.56 -9.40
CA ALA A 442 -5.99 19.00 -9.23
C ALA A 442 -6.10 19.35 -7.74
N LEU A 443 -4.94 19.48 -7.10
CA LEU A 443 -4.83 19.57 -5.66
C LEU A 443 -4.49 20.98 -5.18
N PHE A 444 -5.06 21.32 -4.03
CA PHE A 444 -4.81 22.53 -3.26
C PHE A 444 -4.98 23.81 -4.08
N ASN A 445 -3.97 24.70 -4.11
CA ASN A 445 -4.01 25.92 -4.92
C ASN A 445 -4.16 25.68 -6.43
N LYS A 446 -3.85 24.47 -6.93
CA LYS A 446 -4.11 24.10 -8.34
C LYS A 446 -5.54 23.61 -8.58
N CYS A 447 -6.33 23.42 -7.51
CA CYS A 447 -7.75 23.10 -7.58
C CYS A 447 -8.54 24.38 -7.90
N THR A 448 -8.57 24.74 -9.18
CA THR A 448 -9.31 25.88 -9.73
C THR A 448 -10.35 25.41 -10.74
N PRO A 449 -11.49 26.12 -10.89
CA PRO A 449 -12.53 25.74 -11.85
C PRO A 449 -12.00 25.59 -13.29
N SER A 450 -11.16 26.52 -13.74
CA SER A 450 -10.57 26.48 -15.08
C SER A 450 -9.68 25.26 -15.33
N LYS A 451 -8.87 24.86 -14.33
CA LYS A 451 -8.01 23.68 -14.43
C LYS A 451 -8.85 22.40 -14.45
N LEU A 452 -9.86 22.31 -13.60
CA LEU A 452 -10.77 21.18 -13.55
C LEU A 452 -11.56 21.04 -14.85
N ALA A 453 -12.08 22.13 -15.40
CA ALA A 453 -12.82 22.14 -16.66
C ALA A 453 -11.91 21.66 -17.81
N SER A 454 -10.67 22.14 -17.87
CA SER A 454 -9.69 21.67 -18.85
C SER A 454 -9.39 20.17 -18.74
N LEU A 455 -9.22 19.65 -17.51
CA LEU A 455 -8.97 18.23 -17.28
C LEU A 455 -10.19 17.36 -17.63
N LEU A 456 -11.38 17.78 -17.23
CA LEU A 456 -12.62 17.07 -17.53
C LEU A 456 -12.91 17.07 -19.03
N LYS A 457 -12.77 18.21 -19.72
CA LYS A 457 -12.96 18.29 -21.18
C LYS A 457 -12.01 17.34 -21.90
N ASN A 458 -10.72 17.39 -21.57
CA ASN A 458 -9.74 16.49 -22.18
C ASN A 458 -10.08 15.01 -21.89
N LEU A 459 -10.54 14.68 -20.67
CA LEU A 459 -10.91 13.31 -20.34
C LEU A 459 -12.23 12.88 -21.01
N THR A 460 -13.18 13.78 -21.22
CA THR A 460 -14.44 13.50 -21.92
C THR A 460 -14.22 13.21 -23.40
N ASP A 461 -13.38 14.04 -24.04
CA ASP A 461 -13.19 14.07 -25.50
C ASP A 461 -12.13 13.06 -25.97
N ASN A 462 -11.17 12.69 -25.12
CA ASN A 462 -10.05 11.83 -25.50
C ASN A 462 -10.28 10.37 -25.10
N GLU A 463 -10.73 9.55 -26.06
CA GLU A 463 -11.03 8.13 -25.83
C GLU A 463 -9.79 7.32 -25.40
N ASN A 464 -8.60 7.69 -25.85
CA ASN A 464 -7.36 7.03 -25.42
C ASN A 464 -7.06 7.26 -23.94
N LEU A 465 -7.30 8.46 -23.40
CA LEU A 465 -7.12 8.74 -21.97
C LEU A 465 -8.14 8.00 -21.12
N ARG A 466 -9.39 7.93 -21.58
CA ARG A 466 -10.45 7.15 -20.90
C ARG A 466 -10.10 5.67 -20.85
N ARG A 467 -9.72 5.08 -21.98
CA ARG A 467 -9.32 3.67 -22.07
C ARG A 467 -8.12 3.37 -21.18
N LYS A 468 -7.14 4.27 -21.09
CA LYS A 468 -6.00 4.14 -20.17
C LYS A 468 -6.44 4.06 -18.70
N GLN A 469 -7.35 4.92 -18.26
CA GLN A 469 -7.90 4.83 -16.89
C GLN A 469 -8.70 3.54 -16.68
N ILE A 470 -9.50 3.12 -17.66
CA ILE A 470 -10.29 1.88 -17.58
C ILE A 470 -9.38 0.65 -17.45
N CYS A 471 -8.31 0.55 -18.27
CA CYS A 471 -7.35 -0.56 -18.15
C CYS A 471 -6.57 -0.52 -16.82
N ALA A 472 -6.30 0.67 -16.29
CA ALA A 472 -5.65 0.78 -14.97
C ALA A 472 -6.59 0.39 -13.83
N ALA A 473 -7.89 0.62 -13.97
CA ALA A 473 -8.88 0.19 -13.00
C ALA A 473 -8.89 -1.33 -12.78
N GLU A 474 -8.63 -2.12 -13.83
CA GLU A 474 -8.47 -3.59 -13.74
C GLU A 474 -7.28 -3.95 -12.84
N LYS A 475 -6.12 -3.33 -13.06
CA LYS A 475 -4.94 -3.53 -12.21
C LYS A 475 -5.18 -3.13 -10.76
N VAL A 476 -5.89 -2.01 -10.54
CA VAL A 476 -6.27 -1.58 -9.18
C VAL A 476 -7.15 -2.63 -8.53
N PHE A 477 -8.14 -3.15 -9.25
CA PHE A 477 -9.02 -4.18 -8.73
C PHE A 477 -8.24 -5.43 -8.28
N ASP A 478 -7.37 -5.97 -9.13
CA ASP A 478 -6.59 -7.17 -8.83
C ASP A 478 -5.74 -7.01 -7.57
N LEU A 479 -5.14 -5.84 -7.38
CA LEU A 479 -4.32 -5.51 -6.20
C LEU A 479 -5.14 -5.33 -4.92
N LEU A 480 -6.41 -4.93 -5.03
CA LEU A 480 -7.28 -4.73 -3.87
C LEU A 480 -7.90 -6.04 -3.36
N VAL A 481 -7.87 -7.09 -4.17
CA VAL A 481 -8.39 -8.41 -3.83
C VAL A 481 -7.43 -9.18 -2.92
N SER A 482 -7.95 -9.78 -1.84
CA SER A 482 -7.15 -10.62 -0.94
C SER A 482 -6.68 -11.93 -1.63
N PRO A 483 -5.44 -12.41 -1.41
CA PRO A 483 -4.88 -13.61 -2.04
C PRO A 483 -5.70 -14.91 -1.85
N LYS A 484 -6.52 -15.02 -0.79
CA LYS A 484 -7.47 -16.15 -0.61
C LYS A 484 -8.47 -16.27 -1.78
N ARG A 485 -8.68 -15.20 -2.55
CA ARG A 485 -9.49 -15.15 -3.78
C ARG A 485 -8.70 -15.55 -5.04
N ALA A 486 -7.39 -15.28 -5.11
CA ALA A 486 -6.58 -15.57 -6.29
C ALA A 486 -6.30 -17.08 -6.48
N SER A 487 -6.11 -17.82 -5.39
CA SER A 487 -5.75 -19.25 -5.46
C SER A 487 -6.90 -20.21 -5.81
N ARG A 488 -8.16 -19.74 -5.83
CA ARG A 488 -9.35 -20.59 -6.05
C ARG A 488 -10.11 -20.31 -7.36
N ILE A 489 -9.72 -19.29 -8.12
CA ILE A 489 -10.31 -19.01 -9.44
C ILE A 489 -9.85 -20.05 -10.50
N GLN A 490 -8.78 -20.81 -10.23
CA GLN A 490 -8.28 -21.86 -11.15
C GLN A 490 -9.00 -23.21 -11.07
N THR A 491 -9.94 -23.41 -10.13
CA THR A 491 -10.67 -24.69 -10.00
C THR A 491 -12.18 -24.43 -9.92
N GLN A 492 -12.86 -24.46 -11.07
CA GLN A 492 -14.32 -24.57 -11.10
C GLN A 492 -14.74 -26.02 -11.35
N GLN A 493 -15.30 -26.65 -10.34
CA GLN A 493 -16.38 -27.65 -10.45
C GLN A 493 -16.97 -27.86 -9.05
N GLU A 494 -17.86 -26.95 -8.63
CA GLU A 494 -19.07 -27.20 -7.82
C GLU A 494 -19.70 -25.86 -7.38
N LEU A 495 -20.96 -25.67 -7.74
CA LEU A 495 -21.72 -24.42 -7.56
C LEU A 495 -22.29 -24.28 -6.12
N SER A 496 -22.24 -23.03 -5.61
CA SER A 496 -23.08 -22.44 -4.55
C SER A 496 -23.08 -23.15 -3.18
N PRO A 497 -22.13 -22.83 -2.28
CA PRO A 497 -22.21 -21.64 -1.41
C PRO A 497 -20.88 -20.87 -1.22
N VAL A 498 -19.88 -21.11 -2.06
CA VAL A 498 -18.47 -20.70 -1.85
C VAL A 498 -18.20 -19.19 -2.06
N LEU A 499 -19.15 -18.43 -2.61
CA LEU A 499 -18.99 -16.99 -2.89
C LEU A 499 -19.06 -16.10 -1.64
N ASP A 500 -19.61 -16.59 -0.51
CA ASP A 500 -19.74 -15.78 0.72
C ASP A 500 -18.46 -15.73 1.57
N ASP A 501 -17.54 -16.70 1.47
CA ASP A 501 -16.37 -16.82 2.38
C ASP A 501 -15.18 -15.88 2.07
N ASN A 502 -15.21 -15.16 0.94
CA ASN A 502 -14.08 -14.37 0.46
C ASN A 502 -14.30 -12.84 0.52
N ARG A 503 -15.36 -12.37 1.17
CA ARG A 503 -15.62 -10.94 1.37
C ARG A 503 -14.61 -10.35 2.37
N PRO A 504 -14.10 -9.11 2.16
CA PRO A 504 -13.27 -8.43 3.14
C PRO A 504 -13.82 -8.46 4.57
N SER A 505 -15.12 -8.28 4.77
CA SER A 505 -15.80 -8.38 6.06
C SER A 505 -15.76 -9.79 6.66
N MET A 506 -15.83 -10.83 5.84
CA MET A 506 -15.76 -12.24 6.26
C MET A 506 -14.34 -12.64 6.63
N ILE A 507 -13.32 -12.15 5.90
CA ILE A 507 -11.92 -12.32 6.28
C ILE A 507 -11.62 -11.57 7.59
N ALA A 508 -12.10 -10.33 7.72
CA ALA A 508 -12.00 -9.57 8.97
C ALA A 508 -12.69 -10.29 10.14
N ALA A 509 -13.92 -10.76 9.94
CA ALA A 509 -14.70 -11.45 10.96
C ALA A 509 -14.10 -12.81 11.33
N SER A 510 -13.57 -13.59 10.39
CA SER A 510 -12.87 -14.85 10.66
C SER A 510 -11.53 -14.65 11.38
N THR A 511 -10.85 -13.51 11.16
CA THR A 511 -9.66 -13.13 11.94
C THR A 511 -10.00 -12.86 13.42
N VAL A 512 -11.22 -12.40 13.68
CA VAL A 512 -11.78 -12.28 15.05
C VAL A 512 -12.42 -13.61 15.52
N GLY A 513 -12.84 -14.44 14.56
CA GLY A 513 -13.55 -15.71 14.66
C GLY A 513 -12.65 -16.94 14.85
N PRO A 514 -13.19 -18.18 14.89
CA PRO A 514 -12.45 -19.34 15.34
C PRO A 514 -11.49 -19.80 14.24
N MET A 515 -10.24 -20.10 14.60
CA MET A 515 -9.49 -21.12 13.87
C MET A 515 -10.32 -22.40 13.98
N THR A 516 -10.89 -22.86 12.86
CA THR A 516 -11.51 -24.18 12.80
C THR A 516 -10.46 -25.23 13.19
N SER A 517 -10.91 -26.37 13.71
CA SER A 517 -10.03 -27.45 14.18
C SER A 517 -9.05 -28.00 13.12
N SER A 518 -9.21 -27.66 11.84
CA SER A 518 -8.21 -27.93 10.79
C SER A 518 -7.02 -26.95 10.79
N GLU A 519 -7.17 -25.74 11.35
CA GLU A 519 -6.11 -24.73 11.45
C GLU A 519 -5.40 -24.74 12.82
N ALA A 520 -6.00 -25.37 13.84
CA ALA A 520 -5.42 -25.50 15.18
C ALA A 520 -4.14 -26.35 15.26
N VAL A 521 -3.75 -27.02 14.17
CA VAL A 521 -2.51 -27.84 14.08
C VAL A 521 -1.28 -27.00 13.72
N LEU A 522 -1.43 -25.75 13.27
CA LEU A 522 -0.32 -24.93 12.76
C LEU A 522 0.29 -23.92 13.74
N TYR A 523 -0.32 -23.71 14.92
CA TYR A 523 0.17 -22.74 15.90
C TYR A 523 0.02 -23.22 17.36
N GLN A 524 0.90 -24.12 17.80
CA GLN A 524 1.36 -24.19 19.19
C GLN A 524 2.88 -24.42 19.26
N PRO A 525 3.59 -23.82 20.24
CA PRO A 525 5.04 -23.94 20.38
C PRO A 525 5.39 -25.28 21.04
N ILE A 526 5.90 -26.23 20.26
CA ILE A 526 6.36 -27.53 20.77
C ILE A 526 7.85 -27.46 21.14
N ARG A 527 8.15 -27.57 22.44
CA ARG A 527 9.47 -28.03 22.94
C ARG A 527 9.70 -29.48 22.53
N PRO A 528 10.95 -29.90 22.26
CA PRO A 528 11.24 -31.06 21.44
C PRO A 528 11.09 -32.37 22.22
N ARG A 529 10.24 -33.28 21.73
CA ARG A 529 10.41 -34.73 21.95
C ARG A 529 9.98 -35.52 20.70
N GLN A 530 10.97 -35.63 19.81
CA GLN A 530 11.32 -36.73 18.91
C GLN A 530 10.26 -37.74 18.38
N ARG A 531 10.30 -37.82 17.02
CA ARG A 531 10.00 -38.91 16.06
C ARG A 531 8.60 -38.90 15.43
N ARG A 532 8.42 -38.98 14.09
CA ARG A 532 9.30 -39.08 12.91
C ARG A 532 8.43 -38.82 11.66
N ASN A 533 8.76 -37.79 10.88
CA ASN A 533 8.80 -37.79 9.40
C ASN A 533 9.34 -36.41 8.99
N CYS A 534 10.66 -36.35 8.76
CA CYS A 534 11.41 -35.12 8.52
C CYS A 534 11.25 -34.62 7.08
N GLN A 535 10.68 -33.42 6.92
CA GLN A 535 11.21 -32.42 5.98
C GLN A 535 11.67 -31.24 6.85
N MET A 536 12.97 -30.96 6.86
CA MET A 536 13.57 -29.93 7.72
C MET A 536 13.26 -28.53 7.18
N GLY A 537 12.53 -27.70 7.94
CA GLY A 537 12.41 -26.27 7.65
C GLY A 537 13.74 -25.54 7.90
N LYS A 538 14.06 -24.53 7.07
CA LYS A 538 15.24 -23.66 7.26
C LYS A 538 15.14 -22.90 8.58
N SER A 539 16.26 -22.78 9.30
CA SER A 539 16.36 -22.04 10.57
C SER A 539 17.34 -20.88 10.39
N TYR A 540 16.82 -19.67 10.16
CA TYR A 540 17.65 -18.49 9.97
C TYR A 540 18.33 -18.04 11.27
N PRO A 541 19.61 -17.64 11.24
CA PRO A 541 20.28 -17.09 12.41
C PRO A 541 19.66 -15.74 12.81
N THR A 542 19.62 -15.47 14.11
CA THR A 542 19.24 -14.14 14.61
C THR A 542 20.45 -13.21 14.52
N VAL A 543 20.30 -12.09 13.81
CA VAL A 543 21.32 -11.03 13.75
C VAL A 543 20.99 -9.90 14.72
N THR A 544 21.98 -9.08 15.07
CA THR A 544 21.77 -7.93 15.95
C THR A 544 20.94 -6.84 15.25
N GLU A 545 20.28 -5.98 16.04
CA GLU A 545 19.52 -4.84 15.47
C GLU A 545 20.43 -3.89 14.66
N GLU A 546 21.71 -3.78 15.05
CA GLU A 546 22.72 -3.00 14.32
C GLU A 546 23.00 -3.61 12.95
N TYR A 547 23.14 -4.93 12.88
CA TYR A 547 23.32 -5.65 11.62
C TYR A 547 22.12 -5.44 10.69
N GLN A 548 20.89 -5.57 11.21
CA GLN A 548 19.67 -5.33 10.42
C GLN A 548 19.61 -3.90 9.89
N LYS A 549 19.96 -2.89 10.71
CA LYS A 549 20.05 -1.48 10.27
C LYS A 549 21.12 -1.27 9.21
N ALA A 550 22.23 -2.00 9.29
CA ALA A 550 23.29 -1.96 8.28
C ALA A 550 22.81 -2.54 6.94
N VAL A 551 22.08 -3.66 6.94
CA VAL A 551 21.44 -4.23 5.75
C VAL A 551 20.52 -3.20 5.09
N GLU A 552 19.61 -2.58 5.85
CA GLU A 552 18.68 -1.57 5.31
C GLU A 552 19.38 -0.35 4.70
N LYS A 553 20.44 0.14 5.35
CA LYS A 553 21.25 1.25 4.81
C LYS A 553 22.04 0.82 3.57
N CYS A 554 22.54 -0.41 3.56
CA CYS A 554 23.26 -1.00 2.45
C CYS A 554 22.36 -1.14 1.22
N LYS A 555 21.09 -1.56 1.38
CA LYS A 555 20.11 -1.70 0.28
C LYS A 555 20.03 -0.42 -0.55
N ARG A 556 19.85 0.71 0.13
CA ARG A 556 19.73 2.03 -0.54
C ARG A 556 20.99 2.43 -1.30
N LYS A 557 22.18 2.16 -0.76
CA LYS A 557 23.45 2.48 -1.43
C LYS A 557 23.72 1.56 -2.62
N LEU A 558 23.43 0.26 -2.47
CA LEU A 558 23.53 -0.70 -3.57
C LEU A 558 22.58 -0.34 -4.70
N ARG A 559 21.32 -0.01 -4.42
CA ARG A 559 20.35 0.43 -5.44
C ARG A 559 20.87 1.61 -6.25
N ALA A 560 21.34 2.65 -5.55
CA ALA A 560 21.86 3.85 -6.19
C ALA A 560 23.09 3.53 -7.06
N LEU A 561 24.06 2.76 -6.54
CA LEU A 561 25.27 2.41 -7.29
C LEU A 561 24.95 1.54 -8.52
N ILE A 562 24.13 0.51 -8.34
CA ILE A 562 23.83 -0.47 -9.38
C ILE A 562 23.08 0.17 -10.54
N ALA A 563 22.10 1.02 -10.24
CA ALA A 563 21.38 1.81 -11.23
C ALA A 563 22.30 2.81 -11.95
N ASP A 564 23.10 3.59 -11.20
CA ASP A 564 23.98 4.62 -11.76
C ASP A 564 25.07 4.04 -12.68
N ARG A 565 25.60 2.86 -12.34
CA ARG A 565 26.68 2.21 -13.08
C ARG A 565 26.20 1.22 -14.14
N ASN A 566 24.88 1.00 -14.26
CA ASN A 566 24.29 -0.04 -15.13
C ASN A 566 24.97 -1.42 -14.97
N CYS A 567 25.34 -1.76 -13.73
CA CYS A 567 26.16 -2.94 -13.46
C CYS A 567 25.38 -4.12 -12.86
N ALA A 568 24.04 -4.05 -12.88
CA ALA A 568 23.15 -5.09 -12.35
C ALA A 568 23.48 -6.51 -12.88
N PRO A 569 23.70 -6.74 -14.19
CA PRO A 569 24.00 -8.09 -14.68
C PRO A 569 25.29 -8.66 -14.08
N LEU A 570 26.30 -7.82 -13.87
CA LEU A 570 27.57 -8.24 -13.28
C LEU A 570 27.43 -8.54 -11.77
N MET A 571 26.58 -7.81 -11.06
CA MET A 571 26.29 -8.09 -9.64
C MET A 571 25.48 -9.38 -9.46
N LEU A 572 24.51 -9.63 -10.34
CA LEU A 572 23.76 -10.89 -10.37
C LEU A 572 24.70 -12.07 -10.66
N ARG A 573 25.59 -11.93 -11.65
CA ARG A 573 26.63 -12.94 -11.92
C ARG A 573 27.55 -13.17 -10.71
N LEU A 574 28.00 -12.13 -10.02
CA LEU A 574 28.81 -12.28 -8.81
C LEU A 574 28.08 -13.11 -7.74
N ALA A 575 26.81 -12.82 -7.48
CA ALA A 575 26.00 -13.54 -6.50
C ALA A 575 25.78 -15.01 -6.91
N TRP A 576 25.44 -15.24 -8.20
CA TRP A 576 25.30 -16.57 -8.81
C TRP A 576 26.57 -17.40 -8.64
N HIS A 577 27.72 -16.89 -9.09
CA HIS A 577 29.00 -17.59 -9.04
C HIS A 577 29.45 -17.86 -7.59
N SER A 578 29.12 -16.97 -6.66
CA SER A 578 29.42 -17.18 -5.24
C SER A 578 28.60 -18.33 -4.64
N ALA A 579 27.32 -18.46 -5.03
CA ALA A 579 26.43 -19.49 -4.50
C ALA A 579 26.59 -20.86 -5.21
N GLY A 580 26.78 -20.84 -6.53
CA GLY A 580 26.77 -22.02 -7.39
C GLY A 580 27.94 -23.00 -7.21
N THR A 581 28.83 -22.74 -6.26
CA THR A 581 29.94 -23.65 -5.90
C THR A 581 29.57 -24.61 -4.77
N PHE A 582 28.36 -24.48 -4.20
CA PHE A 582 27.91 -25.35 -3.11
C PHE A 582 27.79 -26.79 -3.58
N ASP A 583 28.32 -27.70 -2.77
CA ASP A 583 28.18 -29.14 -2.92
C ASP A 583 27.44 -29.71 -1.71
N VAL A 584 26.25 -30.25 -1.94
CA VAL A 584 25.32 -30.73 -0.90
C VAL A 584 25.87 -31.95 -0.14
N CYS A 585 26.68 -32.77 -0.81
CA CYS A 585 27.27 -33.98 -0.24
C CYS A 585 28.35 -33.66 0.80
N THR A 586 29.28 -32.78 0.44
CA THR A 586 30.43 -32.37 1.28
C THR A 586 30.13 -31.15 2.13
N LYS A 587 29.05 -30.41 1.82
CA LYS A 587 28.68 -29.13 2.45
C LYS A 587 29.78 -28.07 2.34
N THR A 588 30.51 -28.09 1.23
CA THR A 588 31.61 -27.15 0.92
C THR A 588 31.22 -26.21 -0.22
N GLY A 589 31.91 -25.07 -0.33
CA GLY A 589 31.51 -23.98 -1.24
C GLY A 589 30.26 -23.26 -0.76
N GLY A 590 29.60 -22.56 -1.68
CA GLY A 590 28.38 -21.80 -1.42
C GLY A 590 28.63 -20.32 -1.07
N PRO A 591 27.55 -19.56 -0.78
CA PRO A 591 27.54 -18.10 -0.70
C PRO A 591 28.14 -17.57 0.61
N PHE A 592 29.37 -17.97 0.94
CA PHE A 592 30.06 -17.66 2.21
C PHE A 592 31.23 -16.68 2.00
N GLY A 593 31.09 -15.75 1.06
CA GLY A 593 31.97 -14.60 0.89
C GLY A 593 33.36 -14.91 0.32
N THR A 594 33.66 -16.16 -0.04
CA THR A 594 35.00 -16.60 -0.49
C THR A 594 35.41 -16.01 -1.83
N MET A 595 34.45 -15.53 -2.64
CA MET A 595 34.72 -14.84 -3.91
C MET A 595 35.61 -13.58 -3.75
N ARG A 596 35.76 -13.03 -2.54
CA ARG A 596 36.72 -11.96 -2.23
C ARG A 596 38.20 -12.41 -2.30
N LEU A 597 38.45 -13.71 -2.25
CA LEU A 597 39.78 -14.31 -2.24
C LEU A 597 40.31 -14.45 -3.67
N LYS A 598 41.60 -14.14 -3.84
CA LYS A 598 42.24 -14.15 -5.17
C LYS A 598 42.28 -15.52 -5.83
N ALA A 599 42.37 -16.60 -5.04
CA ALA A 599 42.34 -17.96 -5.54
C ALA A 599 41.02 -18.28 -6.26
N GLU A 600 39.87 -17.94 -5.67
CA GLU A 600 38.57 -18.17 -6.32
C GLU A 600 38.33 -17.23 -7.51
N GLN A 601 38.81 -15.98 -7.43
CA GLN A 601 38.75 -15.04 -8.56
C GLN A 601 39.56 -15.53 -9.77
N ALA A 602 40.60 -16.33 -9.55
CA ALA A 602 41.45 -16.88 -10.60
C ALA A 602 40.82 -18.07 -11.33
N HIS A 603 39.72 -18.64 -10.83
CA HIS A 603 39.00 -19.69 -11.55
C HIS A 603 38.51 -19.15 -12.90
N SER A 604 38.70 -19.95 -13.95
CA SER A 604 38.37 -19.61 -15.34
C SER A 604 36.93 -19.10 -15.53
N ALA A 605 35.96 -19.78 -14.92
CA ALA A 605 34.54 -19.38 -14.95
C ALA A 605 34.28 -18.00 -14.31
N ASN A 606 35.16 -17.54 -13.42
CA ASN A 606 35.02 -16.28 -12.68
C ASN A 606 35.70 -15.08 -13.36
N ASN A 607 36.25 -15.25 -14.56
CA ASN A 607 36.87 -14.16 -15.32
C ASN A 607 35.98 -12.91 -15.37
N GLY A 608 36.54 -11.77 -14.94
CA GLY A 608 35.87 -10.46 -14.86
C GLY A 608 35.08 -10.19 -13.58
N ILE A 609 34.96 -11.14 -12.64
CA ILE A 609 34.29 -10.91 -11.34
C ILE A 609 35.09 -9.96 -10.44
N ASP A 610 36.41 -9.86 -10.61
CA ASP A 610 37.27 -8.90 -9.90
C ASP A 610 36.80 -7.44 -10.09
N ILE A 611 36.21 -7.14 -11.26
CA ILE A 611 35.61 -5.83 -11.57
C ILE A 611 34.40 -5.58 -10.66
N ALA A 612 33.54 -6.59 -10.49
CA ALA A 612 32.35 -6.50 -9.64
C ALA A 612 32.73 -6.18 -8.20
N ILE A 613 33.72 -6.92 -7.68
CA ILE A 613 34.25 -6.74 -6.32
C ILE A 613 34.84 -5.34 -6.16
N ARG A 614 35.64 -4.87 -7.13
CA ARG A 614 36.23 -3.53 -7.10
C ARG A 614 35.18 -2.41 -7.10
N ILE A 615 34.07 -2.57 -7.83
CA ILE A 615 32.93 -1.64 -7.84
C ILE A 615 32.23 -1.60 -6.48
N LEU A 616 32.08 -2.76 -5.85
CA LEU A 616 31.35 -2.95 -4.59
C LEU A 616 32.16 -2.57 -3.34
N GLU A 617 33.48 -2.70 -3.38
CA GLU A 617 34.38 -2.54 -2.24
C GLU A 617 34.23 -1.18 -1.50
N PRO A 618 34.08 -0.02 -2.19
CA PRO A 618 33.87 1.26 -1.52
C PRO A 618 32.57 1.32 -0.69
N ILE A 619 31.53 0.59 -1.09
CA ILE A 619 30.29 0.47 -0.31
C ILE A 619 30.51 -0.53 0.83
N LYS A 620 31.13 -1.68 0.57
CA LYS A 620 31.40 -2.69 1.60
C LYS A 620 32.19 -2.12 2.78
N LYS A 621 33.18 -1.26 2.53
CA LYS A 621 33.98 -0.57 3.56
C LYS A 621 33.14 0.34 4.48
N GLN A 622 32.00 0.84 4.01
CA GLN A 622 31.07 1.64 4.83
C GLN A 622 30.22 0.77 5.77
N PHE A 623 30.19 -0.55 5.54
CA PHE A 623 29.44 -1.52 6.33
C PHE A 623 30.35 -2.66 6.80
N PRO A 624 31.30 -2.39 7.71
CA PRO A 624 32.23 -3.40 8.20
C PRO A 624 31.52 -4.51 8.98
N ILE A 625 30.36 -4.22 9.58
CA ILE A 625 29.56 -5.20 10.33
C ILE A 625 28.94 -6.29 9.43
N LEU A 626 28.68 -5.99 8.15
CA LEU A 626 28.13 -6.98 7.22
C LEU A 626 29.24 -7.93 6.76
N SER A 627 28.97 -9.23 6.72
CA SER A 627 29.86 -10.18 6.06
C SER A 627 29.92 -9.92 4.55
N TYR A 628 31.02 -10.32 3.89
CA TYR A 628 31.07 -10.31 2.43
C TYR A 628 30.04 -11.28 1.84
N ALA A 629 29.79 -12.40 2.51
CA ALA A 629 28.76 -13.38 2.18
C ALA A 629 27.38 -12.76 2.00
N ASP A 630 26.86 -12.10 3.04
CA ASP A 630 25.57 -11.41 2.98
C ASP A 630 25.61 -10.25 1.97
N PHE A 631 26.70 -9.50 1.94
CA PHE A 631 26.83 -8.33 1.08
C PHE A 631 26.74 -8.68 -0.41
N TYR A 632 27.40 -9.76 -0.86
CA TYR A 632 27.37 -10.18 -2.26
C TYR A 632 26.00 -10.76 -2.66
N GLN A 633 25.39 -11.60 -1.82
CA GLN A 633 24.05 -12.11 -2.10
C GLN A 633 23.03 -10.97 -2.16
N PHE A 634 23.17 -9.99 -1.26
CA PHE A 634 22.29 -8.82 -1.26
C PHE A 634 22.47 -7.93 -2.49
N ALA A 635 23.70 -7.80 -3.01
CA ALA A 635 23.94 -7.12 -4.28
C ALA A 635 23.24 -7.82 -5.47
N GLY A 636 23.19 -9.16 -5.46
CA GLY A 636 22.44 -9.94 -6.45
C GLY A 636 20.92 -9.73 -6.38
N VAL A 637 20.35 -9.77 -5.18
CA VAL A 637 18.93 -9.48 -4.94
C VAL A 637 18.57 -8.06 -5.42
N VAL A 638 19.38 -7.07 -5.04
CA VAL A 638 19.17 -5.68 -5.45
C VAL A 638 19.33 -5.50 -6.96
N ALA A 639 20.23 -6.26 -7.60
CA ALA A 639 20.40 -6.20 -9.04
C ALA A 639 19.12 -6.58 -9.80
N VAL A 640 18.47 -7.68 -9.40
CA VAL A 640 17.18 -8.12 -9.97
C VAL A 640 16.10 -7.07 -9.75
N GLU A 641 16.01 -6.55 -8.52
CA GLU A 641 14.99 -5.57 -8.12
C GLU A 641 15.11 -4.24 -8.90
N VAL A 642 16.34 -3.73 -9.09
CA VAL A 642 16.58 -2.45 -9.79
C VAL A 642 16.25 -2.53 -11.28
N THR A 643 16.36 -3.71 -11.87
CA THR A 643 16.07 -3.94 -13.30
C THR A 643 14.61 -4.31 -13.58
N GLY A 644 13.73 -4.28 -12.58
CA GLY A 644 12.29 -4.56 -12.72
C GLY A 644 11.88 -6.02 -12.51
N GLY A 645 12.79 -6.86 -12.00
CA GLY A 645 12.51 -8.26 -11.70
C GLY A 645 11.80 -8.46 -10.36
N PRO A 646 11.51 -9.71 -9.97
CA PRO A 646 10.76 -10.01 -8.75
C PRO A 646 11.53 -9.66 -7.48
N GLU A 647 10.80 -9.39 -6.39
CA GLU A 647 11.41 -9.23 -5.07
C GLU A 647 11.81 -10.60 -4.52
N VAL A 648 13.12 -10.82 -4.40
CA VAL A 648 13.69 -12.03 -3.78
C VAL A 648 13.88 -11.78 -2.28
N PRO A 649 13.28 -12.58 -1.38
CA PRO A 649 13.50 -12.42 0.04
C PRO A 649 14.99 -12.55 0.40
N PHE A 650 15.47 -11.73 1.34
CA PHE A 650 16.85 -11.76 1.79
C PHE A 650 16.92 -11.94 3.31
N HIS A 651 17.56 -13.03 3.75
CA HIS A 651 17.79 -13.32 5.16
C HIS A 651 19.28 -13.15 5.51
N PRO A 652 19.66 -12.24 6.42
CA PRO A 652 21.06 -12.04 6.79
C PRO A 652 21.57 -13.11 7.76
N GLY A 653 22.89 -13.20 7.89
CA GLY A 653 23.62 -13.98 8.88
C GLY A 653 24.58 -15.02 8.30
N ARG A 654 24.87 -14.97 7.01
CA ARG A 654 25.91 -15.84 6.42
C ARG A 654 27.29 -15.42 6.95
N PRO A 655 28.09 -16.35 7.50
CA PRO A 655 29.45 -16.04 7.88
C PRO A 655 30.37 -16.03 6.65
N ASP A 656 31.47 -15.28 6.74
CA ASP A 656 32.56 -15.38 5.77
C ASP A 656 33.42 -16.61 6.06
N LYS A 657 33.60 -17.49 5.06
CA LYS A 657 34.58 -18.58 5.10
C LYS A 657 35.94 -18.10 4.61
N SER A 658 37.00 -18.77 5.07
CA SER A 658 38.40 -18.46 4.74
C SER A 658 38.95 -19.25 3.55
N GLU A 659 38.42 -20.45 3.31
CA GLU A 659 38.87 -21.34 2.24
C GLU A 659 37.91 -21.31 1.05
N PRO A 660 38.40 -21.03 -0.16
CA PRO A 660 37.58 -21.08 -1.37
C PRO A 660 37.25 -22.53 -1.75
N PRO A 661 36.15 -22.76 -2.48
CA PRO A 661 35.86 -24.07 -3.07
C PRO A 661 36.89 -24.43 -4.15
N VAL A 662 36.95 -25.71 -4.49
CA VAL A 662 37.72 -26.18 -5.66
C VAL A 662 37.12 -25.64 -6.96
N GLU A 663 37.97 -25.36 -7.95
CA GLU A 663 37.55 -24.99 -9.31
C GLU A 663 36.76 -26.13 -9.98
N GLY A 664 35.90 -25.78 -10.95
CA GLY A 664 35.18 -26.74 -11.81
C GLY A 664 33.75 -27.07 -11.39
N ARG A 665 33.25 -26.44 -10.33
CA ARG A 665 31.88 -26.65 -9.79
C ARG A 665 30.79 -25.85 -10.49
N LEU A 666 31.14 -24.79 -11.22
CA LEU A 666 30.19 -23.97 -11.97
C LEU A 666 29.85 -24.64 -13.31
N PRO A 667 28.63 -24.41 -13.85
CA PRO A 667 28.19 -25.06 -15.07
C PRO A 667 29.02 -24.62 -16.30
N ASP A 668 29.22 -25.55 -17.23
CA ASP A 668 29.94 -25.32 -18.48
C ASP A 668 28.91 -24.95 -19.56
N ALA A 669 29.09 -23.78 -20.15
CA ALA A 669 28.19 -23.22 -21.15
C ALA A 669 28.05 -24.10 -22.41
N THR A 670 29.02 -24.97 -22.69
CA THR A 670 29.09 -25.81 -23.89
C THR A 670 28.34 -27.14 -23.76
N LYS A 671 27.89 -27.49 -22.55
CA LYS A 671 27.26 -28.79 -22.25
C LYS A 671 25.74 -28.72 -22.20
N GLY A 672 25.10 -29.90 -22.26
CA GLY A 672 23.65 -30.07 -22.32
C GLY A 672 22.94 -30.34 -20.99
N SER A 673 21.69 -30.80 -21.07
CA SER A 673 20.77 -30.99 -19.93
C SER A 673 21.29 -31.94 -18.85
N ASP A 674 22.01 -33.01 -19.21
CA ASP A 674 22.62 -33.93 -18.25
C ASP A 674 23.62 -33.22 -17.33
N HIS A 675 24.48 -32.37 -17.93
CA HIS A 675 25.44 -31.57 -17.17
C HIS A 675 24.74 -30.55 -16.26
N LEU A 676 23.65 -29.93 -16.74
CA LEU A 676 22.84 -29.03 -15.91
C LEU A 676 22.26 -29.77 -14.69
N ARG A 677 21.75 -30.99 -14.86
CA ARG A 677 21.26 -31.79 -13.72
C ARG A 677 22.38 -32.24 -12.78
N ASP A 678 23.55 -32.58 -13.31
CA ASP A 678 24.72 -32.92 -12.48
C ASP A 678 25.11 -31.76 -11.56
N VAL A 679 25.17 -30.54 -12.12
CA VAL A 679 25.56 -29.35 -11.36
C VAL A 679 24.42 -28.86 -10.44
N PHE A 680 23.23 -28.62 -10.96
CA PHE A 680 22.18 -27.98 -10.17
C PHE A 680 21.48 -28.97 -9.22
N ILE A 681 21.29 -30.23 -9.61
CA ILE A 681 20.56 -31.19 -8.78
C ILE A 681 21.52 -31.99 -7.93
N LYS A 682 22.47 -32.70 -8.54
CA LYS A 682 23.35 -33.61 -7.78
C LYS A 682 24.33 -32.85 -6.89
N GLN A 683 24.91 -31.76 -7.39
CA GLN A 683 25.85 -30.94 -6.62
C GLN A 683 25.13 -29.90 -5.74
N MET A 684 24.24 -29.04 -6.29
CA MET A 684 23.62 -27.96 -5.49
C MET A 684 22.37 -28.39 -4.70
N GLY A 685 21.66 -29.44 -5.11
CA GLY A 685 20.41 -29.88 -4.45
C GLY A 685 19.16 -29.09 -4.88
N LEU A 686 19.16 -28.48 -6.07
CA LEU A 686 18.03 -27.78 -6.67
C LEU A 686 17.17 -28.73 -7.54
N SER A 687 16.06 -28.23 -8.09
CA SER A 687 15.14 -28.99 -8.95
C SER A 687 15.23 -28.58 -10.43
N ASP A 688 14.67 -29.41 -11.33
CA ASP A 688 14.54 -29.08 -12.75
C ASP A 688 13.83 -27.72 -12.98
N LYS A 689 12.83 -27.40 -12.14
CA LYS A 689 12.14 -26.10 -12.18
C LYS A 689 13.08 -24.95 -11.85
N ASP A 690 13.93 -25.13 -10.84
CA ASP A 690 14.91 -24.12 -10.43
C ASP A 690 15.96 -23.91 -11.53
N ILE A 691 16.39 -24.96 -12.26
CA ILE A 691 17.32 -24.84 -13.40
C ILE A 691 16.74 -23.88 -14.45
N VAL A 692 15.54 -24.17 -14.96
CA VAL A 692 14.95 -23.38 -16.04
C VAL A 692 14.66 -21.95 -15.60
N ALA A 693 14.16 -21.76 -14.37
CA ALA A 693 13.92 -20.43 -13.83
C ALA A 693 15.24 -19.65 -13.72
N LEU A 694 16.28 -20.21 -13.10
CA LEU A 694 17.56 -19.53 -12.90
C LEU A 694 18.28 -19.20 -14.22
N SER A 695 18.14 -20.04 -15.26
CA SER A 695 18.62 -19.73 -16.61
C SER A 695 17.99 -18.45 -17.18
N GLY A 696 16.75 -18.13 -16.78
CA GLY A 696 16.09 -16.85 -17.09
C GLY A 696 16.84 -15.61 -16.59
N GLY A 697 17.80 -15.77 -15.66
CA GLY A 697 18.69 -14.67 -15.27
C GLY A 697 19.52 -14.10 -16.42
N HIS A 698 19.74 -14.87 -17.49
CA HIS A 698 20.38 -14.40 -18.73
C HIS A 698 19.54 -13.38 -19.51
N THR A 699 18.28 -13.12 -19.10
CA THR A 699 17.52 -11.96 -19.59
C THR A 699 18.30 -10.65 -19.38
N LEU A 700 19.15 -10.62 -18.35
CA LEU A 700 20.11 -9.55 -18.08
C LEU A 700 21.51 -9.85 -18.62
N GLY A 701 22.14 -8.82 -19.18
CA GLY A 701 23.56 -8.81 -19.50
C GLY A 701 23.91 -9.45 -20.84
N ARG A 702 25.19 -9.81 -20.96
CA ARG A 702 25.80 -10.32 -22.18
C ARG A 702 27.09 -11.09 -21.93
N CYS A 703 27.42 -12.03 -22.81
CA CYS A 703 28.76 -12.60 -22.84
C CYS A 703 29.77 -11.62 -23.43
N HIS A 704 31.03 -11.78 -23.02
CA HIS A 704 32.15 -10.99 -23.51
C HIS A 704 33.27 -11.94 -23.93
N LYS A 705 33.76 -11.79 -25.16
CA LYS A 705 34.70 -12.72 -25.78
C LYS A 705 35.97 -12.93 -24.96
N GLU A 706 36.47 -11.89 -24.31
CA GLU A 706 37.66 -11.93 -23.46
C GLU A 706 37.47 -12.67 -22.13
N ARG A 707 36.22 -12.98 -21.74
CA ARG A 707 35.90 -13.65 -20.47
C ARG A 707 35.54 -15.12 -20.66
N SER A 708 34.54 -15.38 -21.51
CA SER A 708 33.98 -16.72 -21.72
C SER A 708 34.25 -17.29 -23.12
N GLY A 709 34.79 -16.50 -24.05
CA GLY A 709 34.91 -16.86 -25.46
C GLY A 709 33.64 -16.63 -26.29
N PHE A 710 32.49 -16.40 -25.64
CA PHE A 710 31.22 -16.03 -26.28
C PHE A 710 31.01 -14.51 -26.27
N GLU A 711 30.22 -13.98 -27.19
CA GLU A 711 29.97 -12.54 -27.35
C GLU A 711 28.50 -12.28 -27.63
N GLY A 712 27.94 -11.22 -27.03
CA GLY A 712 26.58 -10.76 -27.32
C GLY A 712 25.57 -10.94 -26.17
N PRO A 713 24.49 -10.13 -26.16
CA PRO A 713 23.41 -10.26 -25.19
C PRO A 713 22.42 -11.37 -25.59
N TRP A 714 21.69 -11.91 -24.62
CA TRP A 714 20.59 -12.84 -24.92
C TRP A 714 19.31 -12.13 -25.36
N THR A 715 19.12 -10.88 -24.93
CA THR A 715 17.92 -10.09 -25.18
C THR A 715 18.27 -8.74 -25.81
N ALA A 716 17.29 -8.13 -26.48
CA ALA A 716 17.46 -6.78 -27.04
C ALA A 716 17.64 -5.69 -25.95
N ASN A 717 17.13 -5.95 -24.73
CA ASN A 717 17.15 -5.02 -23.60
C ASN A 717 17.91 -5.63 -22.41
N PRO A 718 19.25 -5.73 -22.43
CA PRO A 718 20.04 -6.48 -21.45
C PRO A 718 20.11 -5.86 -20.03
N LEU A 719 19.31 -4.83 -19.76
CA LEU A 719 19.19 -4.14 -18.47
C LEU A 719 17.75 -4.16 -17.91
N ILE A 720 16.83 -4.85 -18.59
CA ILE A 720 15.45 -5.05 -18.13
C ILE A 720 15.29 -6.52 -17.76
N PHE A 721 14.80 -6.78 -16.55
CA PHE A 721 14.52 -8.13 -16.10
C PHE A 721 13.07 -8.47 -16.44
N ASP A 722 12.89 -9.24 -17.49
CA ASP A 722 11.60 -9.68 -18.03
C ASP A 722 11.72 -11.13 -18.56
N ASN A 723 10.64 -11.68 -19.13
CA ASN A 723 10.66 -13.03 -19.69
C ASN A 723 11.21 -13.13 -21.13
N SER A 724 11.87 -12.08 -21.66
CA SER A 724 12.36 -12.03 -23.03
C SER A 724 13.37 -13.14 -23.33
N TYR A 725 14.20 -13.56 -22.36
CA TYR A 725 15.11 -14.70 -22.54
C TYR A 725 14.41 -15.93 -23.12
N PHE A 726 13.26 -16.33 -22.57
CA PHE A 726 12.54 -17.52 -23.03
C PHE A 726 11.86 -17.29 -24.39
N LYS A 727 11.34 -16.08 -24.64
CA LYS A 727 10.77 -15.69 -25.94
C LYS A 727 11.81 -15.75 -27.04
N GLU A 728 12.99 -15.20 -26.78
CA GLU A 728 14.12 -15.22 -27.72
C GLU A 728 14.59 -16.65 -27.96
N LEU A 729 14.71 -17.46 -26.89
CA LEU A 729 15.10 -18.87 -26.99
C LEU A 729 14.13 -19.68 -27.88
N LEU A 730 12.82 -19.51 -27.71
CA LEU A 730 11.81 -20.19 -28.55
C LEU A 730 11.78 -19.71 -30.00
N SER A 731 12.19 -18.47 -30.26
CA SER A 731 12.18 -17.88 -31.60
C SER A 731 13.36 -18.30 -32.49
N GLY A 732 14.32 -19.04 -31.95
CA GLY A 732 15.52 -19.51 -32.65
C GLY A 732 16.64 -18.46 -32.72
N ASP A 733 17.70 -18.78 -33.47
CA ASP A 733 18.87 -17.92 -33.61
C ASP A 733 18.54 -16.62 -34.38
N LYS A 734 18.87 -15.46 -33.78
CA LYS A 734 18.71 -14.14 -34.39
C LYS A 734 20.04 -13.41 -34.46
N GLU A 735 20.25 -12.66 -35.54
CA GLU A 735 21.44 -11.83 -35.69
C GLU A 735 21.54 -10.80 -34.54
N GLY A 736 22.71 -10.76 -33.89
CA GLY A 736 22.97 -9.84 -32.77
C GLY A 736 22.57 -10.35 -31.38
N LEU A 737 21.86 -11.48 -31.27
CA LEU A 737 21.53 -12.13 -29.99
C LEU A 737 22.30 -13.45 -29.81
N LEU A 738 22.55 -13.81 -28.56
CA LEU A 738 23.29 -14.99 -28.15
C LEU A 738 22.34 -16.08 -27.64
N GLN A 739 22.64 -17.33 -27.99
CA GLN A 739 22.11 -18.52 -27.32
C GLN A 739 23.27 -19.51 -27.12
N LEU A 740 23.62 -19.78 -25.86
CA LEU A 740 24.65 -20.77 -25.54
C LEU A 740 24.14 -22.19 -25.79
N PRO A 741 25.03 -23.17 -25.99
CA PRO A 741 24.63 -24.59 -26.06
C PRO A 741 23.79 -25.04 -24.84
N SER A 742 24.15 -24.56 -23.65
CA SER A 742 23.40 -24.80 -22.41
C SER A 742 21.99 -24.18 -22.40
N ASP A 743 21.79 -23.02 -23.04
CA ASP A 743 20.45 -22.43 -23.20
C ASP A 743 19.61 -23.29 -24.17
N LYS A 744 20.20 -23.67 -25.31
CA LYS A 744 19.54 -24.51 -26.32
C LYS A 744 19.17 -25.89 -25.78
N ALA A 745 19.92 -26.41 -24.82
CA ALA A 745 19.62 -27.68 -24.16
C ALA A 745 18.29 -27.67 -23.38
N LEU A 746 17.79 -26.49 -22.99
CA LEU A 746 16.47 -26.36 -22.36
C LEU A 746 15.32 -26.66 -23.34
N LEU A 747 15.57 -26.53 -24.65
CA LEU A 747 14.55 -26.74 -25.68
C LEU A 747 14.38 -28.20 -26.09
N SER A 748 15.41 -29.02 -25.91
CA SER A 748 15.40 -30.43 -26.32
C SER A 748 15.03 -31.40 -25.20
N ASP A 749 15.03 -30.93 -23.94
CA ASP A 749 14.70 -31.76 -22.79
C ASP A 749 13.17 -31.77 -22.51
N PRO A 750 12.55 -32.96 -22.31
CA PRO A 750 11.10 -33.08 -22.15
C PRO A 750 10.56 -32.46 -20.86
N VAL A 751 11.40 -32.23 -19.84
CA VAL A 751 10.99 -31.58 -18.59
C VAL A 751 11.25 -30.08 -18.65
N PHE A 752 12.37 -29.66 -19.24
CA PHE A 752 12.71 -28.23 -19.35
C PHE A 752 11.85 -27.50 -20.36
N ARG A 753 11.56 -28.10 -21.52
CA ARG A 753 10.85 -27.45 -22.61
C ARG A 753 9.47 -26.91 -22.22
N PRO A 754 8.61 -27.67 -21.51
CA PRO A 754 7.32 -27.13 -21.03
C PRO A 754 7.47 -25.93 -20.09
N LEU A 755 8.53 -25.88 -19.28
CA LEU A 755 8.81 -24.74 -18.40
C LEU A 755 9.28 -23.51 -19.20
N VAL A 756 10.10 -23.71 -20.23
CA VAL A 756 10.49 -22.62 -21.16
C VAL A 756 9.25 -22.02 -21.84
N GLU A 757 8.34 -22.87 -22.33
CA GLU A 757 7.09 -22.43 -22.97
C GLU A 757 6.16 -21.71 -21.98
N LYS A 758 6.02 -22.26 -20.76
CA LYS A 758 5.29 -21.62 -19.66
C LYS A 758 5.83 -20.21 -19.39
N TYR A 759 7.15 -20.07 -19.18
CA TYR A 759 7.76 -18.79 -18.83
C TYR A 759 7.76 -17.79 -19.98
N ALA A 760 7.86 -18.24 -21.24
CA ALA A 760 7.70 -17.36 -22.39
C ALA A 760 6.28 -16.80 -22.54
N ALA A 761 5.27 -17.59 -22.17
CA ALA A 761 3.86 -17.21 -22.23
C ALA A 761 3.40 -16.37 -21.03
N ASP A 762 3.95 -16.64 -19.84
CA ASP A 762 3.54 -16.06 -18.57
C ASP A 762 4.74 -15.55 -17.77
N GLU A 763 4.93 -14.23 -17.77
CA GLU A 763 6.01 -13.56 -17.06
C GLU A 763 5.83 -13.62 -15.54
N ASP A 764 4.60 -13.57 -15.03
CA ASP A 764 4.33 -13.63 -13.60
C ASP A 764 4.70 -15.01 -13.05
N ALA A 765 4.40 -16.07 -13.81
CA ALA A 765 4.81 -17.41 -13.45
C ALA A 765 6.34 -17.60 -13.48
N PHE A 766 7.03 -16.95 -14.43
CA PHE A 766 8.49 -16.89 -14.42
C PHE A 766 9.00 -16.15 -13.17
N PHE A 767 8.44 -14.98 -12.85
CA PHE A 767 8.86 -14.17 -11.71
C PHE A 767 8.68 -14.89 -10.37
N ALA A 768 7.56 -15.58 -10.19
CA ALA A 768 7.30 -16.40 -9.00
C ALA A 768 8.32 -17.53 -8.85
N ASP A 769 8.54 -18.31 -9.91
CA ASP A 769 9.48 -19.44 -9.88
C ASP A 769 10.95 -18.97 -9.80
N TYR A 770 11.29 -17.82 -10.41
CA TYR A 770 12.62 -17.21 -10.29
C TYR A 770 12.91 -16.73 -8.87
N ALA A 771 11.94 -16.08 -8.20
CA ALA A 771 12.11 -15.63 -6.83
C ALA A 771 12.36 -16.81 -5.87
N GLU A 772 11.60 -17.90 -6.04
CA GLU A 772 11.78 -19.13 -5.26
C GLU A 772 13.17 -19.76 -5.50
N ALA A 773 13.57 -19.89 -6.77
CA ALA A 773 14.83 -20.53 -7.14
C ALA A 773 16.06 -19.68 -6.71
N HIS A 774 16.00 -18.35 -6.87
CA HIS A 774 17.05 -17.44 -6.42
C HIS A 774 17.15 -17.43 -4.89
N LEU A 775 16.02 -17.47 -4.17
CA LEU A 775 16.03 -17.62 -2.71
C LEU A 775 16.75 -18.92 -2.28
N LYS A 776 16.43 -20.06 -2.90
CA LYS A 776 17.11 -21.34 -2.61
C LYS A 776 18.60 -21.27 -2.89
N LEU A 777 18.98 -20.78 -4.07
CA LEU A 777 20.36 -20.61 -4.49
C LEU A 777 21.16 -19.74 -3.51
N SER A 778 20.63 -18.57 -3.17
CA SER A 778 21.32 -17.61 -2.30
C SER A 778 21.52 -18.15 -0.87
N GLU A 779 20.82 -19.22 -0.50
CA GLU A 779 20.81 -19.86 0.82
C GLU A 779 21.35 -21.31 0.78
N LEU A 780 22.18 -21.64 -0.21
CA LEU A 780 22.81 -22.96 -0.28
C LEU A 780 23.88 -23.14 0.82
N GLY A 781 23.62 -24.09 1.72
CA GLY A 781 24.49 -24.41 2.87
C GLY A 781 24.07 -23.74 4.16
#